data_AF-A0A0B7I3K4-F1
#
_entry.id   AF-A0A0B7I3K4-F1
#
_cell.length_a   1.000
_cell.length_b   1.000
_cell.length_c   1.000
_cell.angle_alpha   90.00
_cell.angle_beta   90.00
_cell.angle_gamma   90.00
#
_symmetry.space_group_name_H-M   'P 1'
#
loop_
_entity.id
_entity.type
_entity.pdbx_description
1 polymer ?
#
loop_
_entity_poly.entity_id
_entity_poly.type
_entity_poly.pdbx_seq_one_letter_code
_entity_poly.pdbx_strand_id
1 'polypeptide(L)'
;MEELILTLINQTSQNIFLTGKAGTGKTTLLHKIIKTTHKNTIVVAPTGIAALNAGGVTIHSMFQLPFASFLPTLSNPPVVYANSRFENRMTLRKHFKMRRNKQQLFHHLELLVIDEVSMLRADVLDAMDFMLQNIRKDKRPFGGVQVLFIGDLLQLPPVVKNEEWEVLKTYYSGIFFFQSKVITENPLLYVELDKIYRQSDDDFISILNNLRDNKLNFSNMELLQGYVNPNFRSDRRNEYITLTTHNAKADAINNHEMRELHIKEYVFEAEIVGDFPEYMYPIDKYIYLKEGARVMFIKNDLSPEKLFFNGKMGTVMRLSDDEIEVLLDGGKTINVEKHEWENIRYQINEQTKEIEEERLGTFSQYPLRLAWAITVHKSQGLTFEKAILDLDHVFAPGQLYVAFSRLRSIEGMVLLSQVSKYGIENSEEVVQYAVNKASPEQLSQACVSGEKAYLENAVLQCFQWDNLLGNWNLHKGSYVGDMGNKNLYKDWALEQMNQVVEMVILTEKFTKQLKDILQTDYDFNFLYERFEKAYLYFFPRLETLWYEVLRVQKEIETHKKVKQFREELIDLESVTSEVIRSLFKTRQMMQLAKNQQPFNNSSINLSQLVRIRENLILKAKEQLKEKRLFVEEQSHQAIKIATKEKESTYDITYQLWEEMRSVEAVAEKRMFTTATIYRHLMKLMEMDKVQISELLSEQALNELTTVFEQEEDLSLGYIYDLLNERYTWDELRLFKSYFLKNMSSE
;
A
#
# COMPACT_ATOMS: atom_id res chain seq x y z
N MET A 1 1.56 -19.32 -24.10
CA MET A 1 1.84 -19.45 -22.65
C MET A 1 1.65 -18.13 -21.93
N GLU A 2 2.33 -17.05 -22.34
CA GLU A 2 2.17 -15.73 -21.71
C GLU A 2 0.70 -15.24 -21.72
N GLU A 3 0.00 -15.35 -22.85
CA GLU A 3 -1.43 -15.02 -22.95
C GLU A 3 -2.30 -15.86 -22.01
N LEU A 4 -2.02 -17.16 -21.87
CA LEU A 4 -2.74 -18.04 -20.93
C LEU A 4 -2.55 -17.57 -19.49
N ILE A 5 -1.35 -17.11 -19.11
CA ILE A 5 -1.09 -16.57 -17.78
C ILE A 5 -1.90 -15.28 -17.57
N LEU A 6 -1.93 -14.38 -18.56
CA LEU A 6 -2.75 -13.17 -18.48
C LEU A 6 -4.25 -13.50 -18.35
N THR A 7 -4.74 -14.50 -19.09
CA THR A 7 -6.11 -15.02 -18.95
C THR A 7 -6.35 -15.58 -17.56
N LEU A 8 -5.47 -16.43 -17.03
CA LEU A 8 -5.60 -16.97 -15.67
C LEU A 8 -5.65 -15.86 -14.62
N ILE A 9 -4.83 -14.82 -14.76
CA ILE A 9 -4.80 -13.69 -13.83
C ILE A 9 -6.04 -12.81 -13.95
N ASN A 10 -6.45 -12.42 -15.15
CA ASN A 10 -7.54 -11.45 -15.30
C ASN A 10 -8.92 -12.09 -15.26
N GLN A 11 -9.05 -13.33 -15.72
CA GLN A 11 -10.34 -13.98 -15.96
C GLN A 11 -10.65 -15.11 -14.97
N THR A 12 -9.77 -15.45 -14.03
CA THR A 12 -10.05 -16.51 -13.03
C THR A 12 -9.82 -16.03 -11.60
N SER A 13 -10.21 -16.83 -10.61
CA SER A 13 -9.85 -16.62 -9.20
C SER A 13 -8.85 -17.67 -8.69
N GLN A 14 -8.14 -18.35 -9.58
CA GLN A 14 -7.24 -19.45 -9.21
C GLN A 14 -5.90 -18.94 -8.71
N ASN A 15 -5.39 -19.52 -7.62
CA ASN A 15 -4.06 -19.23 -7.12
C ASN A 15 -3.00 -19.93 -7.98
N ILE A 16 -1.96 -19.20 -8.36
CA ILE A 16 -0.97 -19.63 -9.36
C ILE A 16 0.41 -19.55 -8.76
N PHE A 17 1.20 -20.60 -8.95
CA PHE A 17 2.64 -20.54 -8.77
C PHE A 17 3.33 -20.44 -10.13
N LEU A 18 3.81 -19.24 -10.44
CA LEU A 18 4.60 -18.95 -11.62
C LEU A 18 6.09 -19.10 -11.30
N THR A 19 6.68 -20.13 -11.86
CA THR A 19 8.10 -20.40 -11.75
C THR A 19 8.80 -20.36 -13.11
N GLY A 20 10.10 -20.56 -13.08
CA GLY A 20 10.94 -20.61 -14.26
C GLY A 20 12.39 -20.51 -13.85
N LYS A 21 13.25 -21.06 -14.70
CA LYS A 21 14.70 -20.99 -14.55
C LYS A 21 15.19 -19.55 -14.45
N ALA A 22 16.45 -19.38 -14.05
CA ALA A 22 17.08 -18.07 -14.08
C ALA A 22 17.05 -17.49 -15.52
N GLY A 23 16.69 -16.21 -15.64
CA GLY A 23 16.69 -15.53 -16.95
C GLY A 23 15.49 -15.82 -17.86
N THR A 24 14.38 -16.38 -17.35
CA THR A 24 13.16 -16.66 -18.15
C THR A 24 12.18 -15.49 -18.27
N GLY A 25 12.51 -14.32 -17.71
CA GLY A 25 11.68 -13.11 -17.84
C GLY A 25 10.54 -12.97 -16.81
N LYS A 26 10.60 -13.67 -15.67
CA LYS A 26 9.58 -13.59 -14.58
C LYS A 26 9.23 -12.15 -14.18
N THR A 27 10.22 -11.34 -13.83
CA THR A 27 10.02 -9.93 -13.44
C THR A 27 9.47 -9.07 -14.59
N THR A 28 9.81 -9.37 -15.84
CA THR A 28 9.22 -8.69 -17.01
C THR A 28 7.74 -9.02 -17.15
N LEU A 29 7.36 -10.29 -16.94
CA LEU A 29 5.97 -10.73 -16.96
C LEU A 29 5.18 -10.14 -15.78
N LEU A 30 5.77 -10.04 -14.59
CA LEU A 30 5.19 -9.36 -13.42
C LEU A 30 4.77 -7.92 -13.77
N HIS A 31 5.69 -7.11 -14.30
CA HIS A 31 5.38 -5.73 -14.69
C HIS A 31 4.29 -5.66 -15.77
N LYS A 32 4.26 -6.61 -16.71
CA LYS A 32 3.19 -6.69 -17.71
C LYS A 32 1.84 -7.02 -17.08
N ILE A 33 1.80 -7.95 -16.12
CA ILE A 33 0.58 -8.29 -15.37
C ILE A 33 0.05 -7.06 -14.63
N ILE A 34 0.90 -6.37 -13.86
CA ILE A 34 0.53 -5.16 -13.12
C ILE A 34 -0.02 -4.09 -14.07
N LYS A 35 0.63 -3.89 -15.23
CA LYS A 35 0.22 -2.89 -16.22
C LYS A 35 -1.09 -3.23 -16.94
N THR A 36 -1.51 -4.49 -17.00
CA THR A 36 -2.66 -4.93 -17.81
C THR A 36 -3.85 -5.43 -16.98
N THR A 37 -3.65 -5.75 -15.71
CA THR A 37 -4.71 -6.26 -14.84
C THR A 37 -5.71 -5.18 -14.48
N HIS A 38 -7.01 -5.50 -14.57
CA HIS A 38 -8.08 -4.65 -14.02
C HIS A 38 -8.28 -4.87 -12.52
N LYS A 39 -7.57 -5.83 -11.93
CA LYS A 39 -7.78 -6.22 -10.55
C LYS A 39 -7.09 -5.24 -9.63
N ASN A 40 -7.75 -4.90 -8.53
CA ASN A 40 -7.12 -4.18 -7.43
C ASN A 40 -5.96 -5.04 -6.89
N THR A 41 -4.74 -4.63 -7.21
CA THR A 41 -3.54 -5.47 -7.05
C THR A 41 -2.59 -4.88 -6.03
N ILE A 42 -1.97 -5.75 -5.23
CA ILE A 42 -0.87 -5.39 -4.31
C ILE A 42 0.30 -6.33 -4.59
N VAL A 43 1.50 -5.76 -4.70
CA VAL A 43 2.74 -6.51 -4.86
C VAL A 43 3.49 -6.52 -3.54
N VAL A 44 3.87 -7.71 -3.08
CA VAL A 44 4.69 -7.90 -1.89
C VAL A 44 5.90 -8.79 -2.15
N ALA A 45 6.94 -8.62 -1.34
CA ALA A 45 8.08 -9.54 -1.32
C ALA A 45 8.58 -9.79 0.11
N PRO A 46 9.32 -10.90 0.36
CA PRO A 46 9.87 -11.21 1.68
C PRO A 46 10.92 -10.21 2.19
N THR A 47 11.69 -9.59 1.30
CA THR A 47 12.81 -8.68 1.64
C THR A 47 12.61 -7.28 1.06
N GLY A 48 13.25 -6.26 1.66
CA GLY A 48 13.15 -4.86 1.22
C GLY A 48 13.64 -4.64 -0.21
N ILE A 49 14.78 -5.23 -0.57
CA ILE A 49 15.36 -5.11 -1.92
C ILE A 49 14.47 -5.80 -2.96
N ALA A 50 13.93 -6.99 -2.66
CA ALA A 50 13.01 -7.68 -3.56
C ALA A 50 11.72 -6.87 -3.76
N ALA A 51 11.19 -6.28 -2.69
CA ALA A 51 10.00 -5.43 -2.76
C ALA A 51 10.25 -4.21 -3.66
N LEU A 52 11.38 -3.53 -3.47
CA LEU A 52 11.76 -2.38 -4.29
C LEU A 52 11.94 -2.74 -5.77
N ASN A 53 12.59 -3.88 -6.06
CA ASN A 53 12.79 -4.36 -7.43
C ASN A 53 11.48 -4.78 -8.12
N ALA A 54 10.52 -5.28 -7.35
CA ALA A 54 9.20 -5.66 -7.84
C ALA A 54 8.22 -4.47 -7.96
N GLY A 55 8.62 -3.27 -7.50
CA GLY A 55 7.74 -2.11 -7.42
C GLY A 55 6.63 -2.28 -6.37
N GLY A 56 6.93 -2.96 -5.27
CA GLY A 56 5.99 -3.29 -4.20
C GLY A 56 6.52 -2.96 -2.81
N VAL A 57 5.90 -3.57 -1.80
CA VAL A 57 6.27 -3.39 -0.38
C VAL A 57 6.64 -4.72 0.28
N THR A 58 7.26 -4.69 1.45
CA THR A 58 7.55 -5.96 2.15
C THR A 58 6.26 -6.60 2.70
N ILE A 59 6.25 -7.93 2.82
CA ILE A 59 5.15 -8.67 3.47
C ILE A 59 4.90 -8.14 4.89
N HIS A 60 5.96 -7.97 5.67
CA HIS A 60 5.88 -7.50 7.06
C HIS A 60 5.27 -6.10 7.15
N SER A 61 5.66 -5.15 6.29
CA SER A 61 5.09 -3.80 6.29
C SER A 61 3.64 -3.78 5.78
N MET A 62 3.31 -4.57 4.76
CA MET A 62 1.97 -4.62 4.19
C MET A 62 0.94 -5.18 5.16
N PHE A 63 1.27 -6.31 5.79
CA PHE A 63 0.39 -7.06 6.69
C PHE A 63 0.60 -6.68 8.18
N GLN A 64 1.53 -5.77 8.48
CA GLN A 64 1.93 -5.41 9.86
C GLN A 64 2.26 -6.63 10.72
N LEU A 65 2.89 -7.63 10.11
CA LEU A 65 3.30 -8.84 10.80
C LEU A 65 4.54 -8.54 11.66
N PRO A 66 4.57 -8.99 12.93
CA PRO A 66 5.77 -8.91 13.75
C PRO A 66 6.86 -9.84 13.19
N PHE A 67 8.13 -9.50 13.44
CA PHE A 67 9.27 -10.39 13.18
C PHE A 67 9.32 -11.51 14.23
N ALA A 68 8.34 -12.41 14.16
CA ALA A 68 8.15 -13.55 15.04
C ALA A 68 7.62 -14.74 14.22
N SER A 69 7.96 -15.96 14.65
CA SER A 69 7.50 -17.19 13.99
C SER A 69 6.03 -17.45 14.29
N PHE A 70 5.25 -17.85 13.29
CA PHE A 70 3.79 -18.05 13.45
C PHE A 70 3.43 -19.51 13.73
N LEU A 71 2.69 -19.74 14.82
CA LEU A 71 2.18 -21.05 15.21
C LEU A 71 0.68 -21.12 14.91
N PRO A 72 0.22 -22.09 14.09
CA PRO A 72 -1.18 -22.20 13.66
C PRO A 72 -2.07 -22.83 14.76
N THR A 73 -1.87 -22.43 16.02
CA THR A 73 -2.56 -22.94 17.21
C THR A 73 -3.22 -21.80 18.00
N LEU A 74 -4.12 -22.16 18.90
CA LEU A 74 -4.67 -21.25 19.92
C LEU A 74 -3.90 -21.34 21.24
N SER A 75 -3.14 -22.42 21.44
CA SER A 75 -2.34 -22.64 22.65
C SER A 75 -1.22 -21.63 22.77
N ASN A 76 -0.85 -21.26 24.00
CA ASN A 76 0.28 -20.37 24.24
C ASN A 76 1.57 -20.96 23.63
N PRO A 77 2.43 -20.13 23.02
CA PRO A 77 3.70 -20.61 22.50
C PRO A 77 4.51 -21.24 23.65
N PRO A 78 5.22 -22.35 23.40
CA PRO A 78 6.16 -22.86 24.38
C PRO A 78 7.23 -21.78 24.63
N VAL A 79 7.53 -21.48 25.90
CA VAL A 79 8.62 -20.57 26.27
C VAL A 79 9.91 -21.36 26.16
N VAL A 80 10.52 -21.40 24.97
CA VAL A 80 11.68 -22.26 24.72
C VAL A 80 13.01 -21.50 24.80
N TYR A 81 13.11 -20.31 24.21
CA TYR A 81 14.38 -19.56 24.14
C TYR A 81 14.17 -18.05 24.30
N ALA A 82 15.05 -17.38 25.07
CA ALA A 82 14.93 -15.95 25.40
C ALA A 82 14.97 -15.00 24.18
N ASN A 83 15.53 -15.47 23.06
CA ASN A 83 15.76 -14.65 21.86
C ASN A 83 14.82 -14.99 20.68
N SER A 84 13.97 -16.01 20.80
CA SER A 84 13.05 -16.44 19.73
C SER A 84 11.63 -16.03 20.06
N ARG A 85 11.02 -15.20 19.19
CA ARG A 85 9.65 -14.69 19.36
C ARG A 85 8.66 -15.53 18.56
N PHE A 86 7.56 -15.93 19.20
CA PHE A 86 6.50 -16.72 18.58
C PHE A 86 5.14 -16.04 18.76
N GLU A 87 4.33 -16.10 17.71
CA GLU A 87 2.96 -15.59 17.68
C GLU A 87 2.00 -16.73 17.35
N ASN A 88 0.90 -16.84 18.09
CA ASN A 88 -0.16 -17.80 17.80
C ASN A 88 -1.39 -17.06 17.21
N ARG A 89 -2.46 -17.79 16.89
CA ARG A 89 -3.69 -17.18 16.33
C ARG A 89 -4.33 -16.12 17.24
N MET A 90 -4.18 -16.24 18.57
CA MET A 90 -4.73 -15.28 19.52
C MET A 90 -3.87 -14.02 19.64
N THR A 91 -2.56 -14.16 19.72
CA THR A 91 -1.63 -13.05 19.88
C THR A 91 -1.49 -12.27 18.57
N LEU A 92 -1.43 -12.96 17.42
CA LEU A 92 -1.38 -12.32 16.11
C LEU A 92 -2.63 -11.48 15.82
N ARG A 93 -3.81 -11.91 16.30
CA ARG A 93 -5.06 -11.14 16.18
C ARG A 93 -4.99 -9.74 16.78
N LYS A 94 -4.12 -9.52 17.77
CA LYS A 94 -3.94 -8.18 18.36
C LYS A 94 -3.35 -7.19 17.35
N HIS A 95 -2.59 -7.68 16.38
CA HIS A 95 -2.00 -6.88 15.30
C HIS A 95 -3.00 -6.53 14.18
N PHE A 96 -4.20 -7.13 14.17
CA PHE A 96 -5.22 -6.87 13.14
C PHE A 96 -6.08 -5.62 13.42
N LYS A 97 -5.84 -4.91 14.52
CA LYS A 97 -6.50 -3.63 14.86
C LYS A 97 -5.94 -2.48 13.99
N MET A 98 -6.14 -2.59 12.69
CA MET A 98 -5.69 -1.62 11.70
C MET A 98 -6.69 -0.46 11.56
N ARG A 99 -6.20 0.69 11.10
CA ARG A 99 -7.05 1.84 10.73
C ARG A 99 -8.05 1.43 9.64
N ARG A 100 -9.25 2.05 9.62
CA ARG A 100 -10.33 1.76 8.65
C ARG A 100 -9.83 1.72 7.20
N ASN A 101 -9.00 2.68 6.78
CA ASN A 101 -8.48 2.73 5.41
C ASN A 101 -7.66 1.49 5.03
N LYS A 102 -6.88 0.93 5.95
CA LYS A 102 -6.08 -0.29 5.71
C LYS A 102 -6.96 -1.54 5.68
N GLN A 103 -8.03 -1.59 6.48
CA GLN A 103 -9.03 -2.66 6.39
C GLN A 103 -9.77 -2.60 5.04
N GLN A 104 -10.20 -1.40 4.62
CA GLN A 104 -10.84 -1.20 3.31
C GLN A 104 -9.92 -1.61 2.16
N LEU A 105 -8.63 -1.32 2.25
CA LEU A 105 -7.62 -1.79 1.29
C LEU A 105 -7.66 -3.33 1.14
N PHE A 106 -7.67 -4.08 2.24
CA PHE A 106 -7.76 -5.54 2.20
C PHE A 106 -9.12 -6.07 1.76
N HIS A 107 -10.22 -5.35 2.01
CA HIS A 107 -11.55 -5.71 1.50
C HIS A 107 -11.65 -5.55 -0.02
N HIS A 108 -10.96 -4.57 -0.58
CA HIS A 108 -10.96 -4.27 -2.01
C HIS A 108 -9.82 -4.94 -2.78
N LEU A 109 -8.90 -5.62 -2.08
CA LEU A 109 -7.85 -6.42 -2.70
C LEU A 109 -8.47 -7.58 -3.49
N GLU A 110 -8.07 -7.74 -4.74
CA GLU A 110 -8.53 -8.81 -5.63
C GLU A 110 -7.38 -9.73 -6.07
N LEU A 111 -6.18 -9.17 -6.25
CA LEU A 111 -4.97 -9.89 -6.62
C LEU A 111 -3.82 -9.53 -5.67
N LEU A 112 -3.24 -10.53 -5.01
CA LEU A 112 -2.00 -10.40 -4.25
C LEU A 112 -0.88 -11.06 -5.03
N VAL A 113 0.16 -10.31 -5.36
CA VAL A 113 1.36 -10.86 -6.01
C VAL A 113 2.47 -10.96 -4.98
N ILE A 114 3.07 -12.15 -4.84
CA ILE A 114 4.23 -12.39 -3.99
C ILE A 114 5.43 -12.69 -4.88
N ASP A 115 6.37 -11.75 -4.99
CA ASP A 115 7.64 -11.98 -5.70
C ASP A 115 8.70 -12.60 -4.77
N GLU A 116 9.67 -13.29 -5.37
CA GLU A 116 10.72 -14.06 -4.68
C GLU A 116 10.18 -15.04 -3.62
N VAL A 117 9.12 -15.77 -3.96
CA VAL A 117 8.44 -16.71 -3.06
C VAL A 117 9.33 -17.85 -2.55
N SER A 118 10.47 -18.14 -3.20
CA SER A 118 11.40 -19.16 -2.72
C SER A 118 11.96 -18.83 -1.32
N MET A 119 12.02 -17.55 -0.97
CA MET A 119 12.44 -17.06 0.35
C MET A 119 11.29 -16.97 1.36
N LEU A 120 10.04 -17.24 0.94
CA LEU A 120 8.87 -17.18 1.80
C LEU A 120 8.76 -18.43 2.67
N ARG A 121 8.73 -18.22 3.99
CA ARG A 121 8.50 -19.28 4.97
C ARG A 121 7.03 -19.74 5.00
N ALA A 122 6.81 -21.02 5.25
CA ALA A 122 5.48 -21.63 5.41
C ALA A 122 4.61 -20.90 6.44
N ASP A 123 5.18 -20.55 7.59
CA ASP A 123 4.47 -19.95 8.71
C ASP A 123 4.03 -18.51 8.43
N VAL A 124 4.87 -17.74 7.72
CA VAL A 124 4.52 -16.38 7.28
C VAL A 124 3.34 -16.42 6.31
N LEU A 125 3.31 -17.40 5.39
CA LEU A 125 2.19 -17.53 4.45
C LEU A 125 0.87 -17.88 5.17
N ASP A 126 0.89 -18.78 6.15
CA ASP A 126 -0.30 -19.09 6.95
C ASP A 126 -0.73 -17.92 7.84
N ALA A 127 0.20 -17.09 8.32
CA ALA A 127 -0.11 -15.86 9.02
C ALA A 127 -0.86 -14.87 8.11
N MET A 128 -0.41 -14.73 6.85
CA MET A 128 -1.08 -13.91 5.83
C MET A 128 -2.49 -14.41 5.52
N ASP A 129 -2.65 -15.71 5.29
CA ASP A 129 -3.96 -16.35 5.08
C ASP A 129 -4.91 -16.08 6.26
N PHE A 130 -4.46 -16.38 7.48
CA PHE A 130 -5.25 -16.17 8.68
C PHE A 130 -5.66 -14.70 8.87
N MET A 131 -4.77 -13.76 8.58
CA MET A 131 -5.08 -12.34 8.64
C MET A 131 -6.15 -11.95 7.62
N LEU A 132 -5.99 -12.35 6.36
CA LEU A 132 -6.94 -12.03 5.29
C LEU A 132 -8.32 -12.63 5.58
N GLN A 133 -8.38 -13.88 6.04
CA GLN A 133 -9.64 -14.52 6.40
C GLN A 133 -10.38 -13.78 7.53
N ASN A 134 -9.65 -13.27 8.53
CA ASN A 134 -10.27 -12.55 9.65
C ASN A 134 -10.71 -11.13 9.23
N ILE A 135 -9.91 -10.40 8.46
CA ILE A 135 -10.24 -9.04 8.02
C ILE A 135 -11.41 -9.07 7.03
N ARG A 136 -11.34 -9.93 6.01
CA ARG A 136 -12.38 -10.04 4.97
C ARG A 136 -13.62 -10.79 5.43
N LYS A 137 -13.57 -11.44 6.60
CA LYS A 137 -14.63 -12.33 7.13
C LYS A 137 -15.01 -13.46 6.15
N ASP A 138 -14.04 -13.93 5.38
CA ASP A 138 -14.18 -15.00 4.40
C ASP A 138 -13.25 -16.15 4.79
N LYS A 139 -13.79 -17.37 4.89
CA LYS A 139 -13.03 -18.57 5.30
C LYS A 139 -12.33 -19.27 4.14
N ARG A 140 -12.59 -18.85 2.89
CA ARG A 140 -11.83 -19.34 1.74
C ARG A 140 -10.36 -18.95 1.87
N PRO A 141 -9.43 -19.69 1.23
CA PRO A 141 -8.01 -19.36 1.21
C PRO A 141 -7.77 -17.89 0.88
N PHE A 142 -6.90 -17.24 1.65
CA PHE A 142 -6.54 -15.82 1.54
C PHE A 142 -7.76 -14.87 1.61
N GLY A 143 -8.83 -15.27 2.30
CA GLY A 143 -10.08 -14.52 2.34
C GLY A 143 -10.74 -14.34 0.96
N GLY A 144 -10.50 -15.27 0.04
CA GLY A 144 -11.01 -15.23 -1.33
C GLY A 144 -10.22 -14.33 -2.29
N VAL A 145 -9.06 -13.81 -1.87
CA VAL A 145 -8.13 -13.06 -2.74
C VAL A 145 -7.39 -14.05 -3.65
N GLN A 146 -7.24 -13.72 -4.93
CA GLN A 146 -6.39 -14.48 -5.83
C GLN A 146 -4.92 -14.18 -5.52
N VAL A 147 -4.09 -15.22 -5.39
CA VAL A 147 -2.66 -15.07 -5.11
C VAL A 147 -1.81 -15.58 -6.26
N LEU A 148 -0.90 -14.73 -6.75
CA LEU A 148 0.13 -15.08 -7.72
C LEU A 148 1.47 -15.15 -7.00
N PHE A 149 2.03 -16.34 -6.91
CA PHE A 149 3.36 -16.59 -6.36
C PHE A 149 4.39 -16.61 -7.50
N ILE A 150 5.45 -15.82 -7.40
CA ILE A 150 6.51 -15.74 -8.40
C ILE A 150 7.84 -16.09 -7.74
N GLY A 151 8.60 -16.99 -8.34
CA GLY A 151 9.96 -17.32 -7.86
C GLY A 151 10.52 -18.60 -8.46
N ASP A 152 11.75 -18.95 -8.07
CA ASP A 152 12.42 -20.18 -8.49
C ASP A 152 12.80 -20.98 -7.23
N LEU A 153 12.13 -22.10 -7.00
CA LEU A 153 12.29 -22.89 -5.77
C LEU A 153 13.72 -23.39 -5.53
N LEU A 154 14.50 -23.49 -6.61
CA LEU A 154 15.84 -24.05 -6.62
C LEU A 154 16.94 -22.97 -6.52
N GLN A 155 16.55 -21.70 -6.30
CA GLN A 155 17.49 -20.62 -5.97
C GLN A 155 17.87 -20.65 -4.49
N LEU A 156 17.38 -19.71 -3.68
CA LEU A 156 17.69 -19.63 -2.26
C LEU A 156 16.46 -20.02 -1.43
N PRO A 157 16.61 -20.96 -0.47
CA PRO A 157 15.54 -21.33 0.44
C PRO A 157 15.29 -20.24 1.49
N PRO A 158 14.18 -20.30 2.23
CA PRO A 158 13.94 -19.43 3.37
C PRO A 158 14.98 -19.65 4.45
N VAL A 159 15.36 -18.58 5.16
CA VAL A 159 16.28 -18.67 6.32
C VAL A 159 15.46 -18.80 7.60
N VAL A 160 15.68 -19.90 8.33
CA VAL A 160 15.06 -20.19 9.63
C VAL A 160 16.15 -20.56 10.62
N LYS A 161 16.11 -19.97 11.82
CA LYS A 161 17.06 -20.33 12.88
C LYS A 161 16.74 -21.72 13.41
N ASN A 162 17.76 -22.49 13.79
CA ASN A 162 17.58 -23.85 14.33
C ASN A 162 16.61 -23.88 15.53
N GLU A 163 16.72 -22.91 16.44
CA GLU A 163 15.83 -22.76 17.59
C GLU A 163 14.36 -22.54 17.21
N GLU A 164 14.10 -21.80 16.14
CA GLU A 164 12.74 -21.58 15.62
C GLU A 164 12.21 -22.86 14.97
N TRP A 165 13.08 -23.53 14.20
CA TRP A 165 12.73 -24.77 13.49
C TRP A 165 12.37 -25.92 14.43
N GLU A 166 13.07 -26.05 15.56
CA GLU A 166 12.75 -27.06 16.59
C GLU A 166 11.30 -26.99 17.07
N VAL A 167 10.70 -25.80 17.09
CA VAL A 167 9.29 -25.60 17.42
C VAL A 167 8.41 -25.77 16.18
N LEU A 168 8.78 -25.13 15.06
CA LEU A 168 7.96 -25.11 13.84
C LEU A 168 7.75 -26.49 13.22
N LYS A 169 8.73 -27.40 13.31
CA LYS A 169 8.63 -28.77 12.79
C LYS A 169 7.49 -29.60 13.40
N THR A 170 6.95 -29.17 14.54
CA THR A 170 5.77 -29.81 15.14
C THR A 170 4.46 -29.44 14.45
N TYR A 171 4.44 -28.33 13.70
CA TYR A 171 3.27 -27.81 12.99
C TYR A 171 3.39 -27.92 11.48
N TYR A 172 4.59 -27.77 10.92
CA TYR A 172 4.87 -27.76 9.49
C TYR A 172 5.76 -28.94 9.11
N SER A 173 5.52 -29.52 7.93
CA SER A 173 6.37 -30.61 7.39
C SER A 173 7.73 -30.12 6.91
N GLY A 174 7.86 -28.83 6.60
CA GLY A 174 9.12 -28.18 6.23
C GLY A 174 8.99 -26.65 6.26
N ILE A 175 10.02 -25.96 5.80
CA ILE A 175 10.14 -24.49 5.88
C ILE A 175 9.55 -23.74 4.68
N PHE A 176 9.34 -24.41 3.55
CA PHE A 176 8.99 -23.77 2.29
C PHE A 176 7.51 -23.37 2.24
N PHE A 177 7.18 -22.29 1.52
CA PHE A 177 5.79 -21.81 1.43
C PHE A 177 4.78 -22.88 0.97
N PHE A 178 5.18 -23.83 0.12
CA PHE A 178 4.29 -24.90 -0.36
C PHE A 178 3.96 -25.95 0.70
N GLN A 179 4.63 -25.92 1.85
CA GLN A 179 4.37 -26.75 3.03
C GLN A 179 3.48 -26.04 4.07
N SER A 180 3.01 -24.83 3.77
CA SER A 180 2.01 -24.15 4.60
C SER A 180 0.69 -24.93 4.61
N LYS A 181 -0.12 -24.74 5.65
CA LYS A 181 -1.43 -25.40 5.74
C LYS A 181 -2.35 -24.94 4.61
N VAL A 182 -2.37 -23.64 4.32
CA VAL A 182 -3.24 -23.12 3.26
C VAL A 182 -2.93 -23.75 1.89
N ILE A 183 -1.65 -23.99 1.56
CA ILE A 183 -1.26 -24.57 0.26
C ILE A 183 -1.42 -26.09 0.23
N THR A 184 -1.10 -26.78 1.32
CA THR A 184 -1.28 -28.24 1.39
C THR A 184 -2.76 -28.64 1.33
N GLU A 185 -3.65 -27.82 1.90
CA GLU A 185 -5.10 -28.00 1.79
C GLU A 185 -5.68 -27.51 0.45
N ASN A 186 -5.01 -26.54 -0.20
CA ASN A 186 -5.47 -25.92 -1.46
C ASN A 186 -4.29 -25.81 -2.46
N PRO A 187 -4.00 -26.89 -3.21
CA PRO A 187 -2.87 -26.92 -4.13
C PRO A 187 -2.93 -25.83 -5.21
N LEU A 188 -1.75 -25.29 -5.54
CA LEU A 188 -1.58 -24.23 -6.52
C LEU A 188 -1.53 -24.78 -7.95
N LEU A 189 -1.96 -23.96 -8.92
CA LEU A 189 -1.67 -24.22 -10.32
C LEU A 189 -0.20 -23.89 -10.61
N TYR A 190 0.62 -24.91 -10.84
CA TYR A 190 2.05 -24.77 -11.10
C TYR A 190 2.31 -24.48 -12.59
N VAL A 191 2.88 -23.31 -12.89
CA VAL A 191 3.21 -22.86 -14.25
C VAL A 191 4.70 -22.57 -14.33
N GLU A 192 5.42 -23.22 -15.26
CA GLU A 192 6.85 -22.98 -15.48
C GLU A 192 7.11 -22.30 -16.82
N LEU A 193 7.90 -21.22 -16.80
CA LEU A 193 8.45 -20.59 -17.99
C LEU A 193 9.69 -21.35 -18.46
N ASP A 194 9.60 -21.97 -19.64
CA ASP A 194 10.67 -22.81 -20.18
C ASP A 194 11.75 -22.03 -20.95
N LYS A 195 11.39 -20.91 -21.58
CA LYS A 195 12.29 -20.15 -22.45
C LYS A 195 13.26 -19.28 -21.66
N ILE A 196 14.55 -19.65 -21.71
CA ILE A 196 15.66 -18.87 -21.14
C ILE A 196 16.07 -17.79 -22.15
N TYR A 197 16.18 -16.54 -21.70
CA TYR A 197 16.62 -15.40 -22.51
C TYR A 197 18.05 -14.93 -22.17
N ARG A 198 18.59 -15.33 -21.01
CA ARG A 198 19.87 -14.83 -20.49
C ARG A 198 21.08 -15.54 -21.08
N GLN A 199 21.02 -16.88 -21.13
CA GLN A 199 22.08 -17.73 -21.68
C GLN A 199 21.72 -18.17 -23.10
N SER A 200 22.72 -18.25 -23.97
CA SER A 200 22.60 -18.72 -25.35
C SER A 200 23.37 -20.01 -25.63
N ASP A 201 24.21 -20.45 -24.69
CA ASP A 201 25.06 -21.63 -24.81
C ASP A 201 24.34 -22.88 -24.27
N ASP A 202 24.08 -23.84 -25.14
CA ASP A 202 23.35 -25.07 -24.83
C ASP A 202 24.09 -25.96 -23.81
N ASP A 203 25.43 -26.00 -23.86
CA ASP A 203 26.23 -26.79 -22.92
C ASP A 203 26.16 -26.16 -21.52
N PHE A 204 26.26 -24.83 -21.45
CA PHE A 204 26.11 -24.12 -20.19
C PHE A 204 24.69 -24.21 -19.61
N ILE A 205 23.66 -24.11 -20.46
CA ILE A 205 22.27 -24.33 -20.06
C ILE A 205 22.08 -25.75 -19.52
N SER A 206 22.69 -26.76 -20.16
CA SER A 206 22.68 -28.14 -19.68
C SER A 206 23.33 -28.27 -18.29
N ILE A 207 24.49 -27.65 -18.07
CA ILE A 207 25.15 -27.62 -16.77
C ILE A 207 24.27 -26.96 -15.70
N LEU A 208 23.66 -25.80 -16.01
CA LEU A 208 22.74 -25.10 -15.11
C LEU A 208 21.52 -25.95 -14.75
N ASN A 209 20.93 -26.64 -15.72
CA ASN A 209 19.81 -27.54 -15.49
C ASN A 209 20.22 -28.74 -14.64
N ASN A 210 21.39 -29.32 -14.91
CA ASN A 210 21.90 -30.45 -14.14
C ASN A 210 22.31 -30.04 -12.72
N LEU A 211 22.79 -28.82 -12.52
CA LEU A 211 22.98 -28.21 -11.19
C LEU A 211 21.64 -28.01 -10.48
N ARG A 212 20.65 -27.47 -11.20
CA ARG A 212 19.29 -27.24 -10.70
C ARG A 212 18.59 -28.54 -10.29
N ASP A 213 18.81 -29.63 -11.00
CA ASP A 213 18.15 -30.92 -10.74
C ASP A 213 18.98 -31.89 -9.90
N ASN A 214 20.17 -31.47 -9.43
CA ASN A 214 21.15 -32.32 -8.74
C ASN A 214 21.53 -33.60 -9.56
N LYS A 215 21.73 -33.42 -10.86
CA LYS A 215 22.07 -34.46 -11.85
C LYS A 215 23.37 -34.16 -12.59
N LEU A 216 24.34 -33.52 -11.93
CA LEU A 216 25.65 -33.29 -12.52
C LEU A 216 26.31 -34.63 -12.92
N ASN A 217 26.48 -34.84 -14.22
CA ASN A 217 27.08 -36.04 -14.79
C ASN A 217 28.62 -35.88 -14.91
N PHE A 218 29.32 -36.97 -15.25
CA PHE A 218 30.77 -36.95 -15.41
C PHE A 218 31.25 -35.98 -16.50
N SER A 219 30.52 -35.89 -17.63
CA SER A 219 30.84 -34.97 -18.73
C SER A 219 30.79 -33.51 -18.27
N ASN A 220 29.80 -33.14 -17.46
CA ASN A 220 29.67 -31.79 -16.92
C ASN A 220 30.83 -31.47 -15.98
N MET A 221 31.21 -32.42 -15.12
CA MET A 221 32.33 -32.24 -14.19
C MET A 221 33.68 -32.10 -14.92
N GLU A 222 33.88 -32.85 -16.00
CA GLU A 222 35.06 -32.75 -16.86
C GLU A 222 35.13 -31.38 -17.55
N LEU A 223 34.00 -30.89 -18.09
CA LEU A 223 33.92 -29.54 -18.64
C LEU A 223 34.24 -28.47 -17.58
N LEU A 224 33.66 -28.57 -16.38
CA LEU A 224 33.92 -27.63 -15.29
C LEU A 224 35.37 -27.64 -14.82
N GLN A 225 36.04 -28.80 -14.89
CA GLN A 225 37.46 -28.92 -14.52
C GLN A 225 38.35 -28.04 -15.39
N GLY A 226 38.00 -27.83 -16.67
CA GLY A 226 38.71 -26.92 -17.57
C GLY A 226 38.70 -25.45 -17.12
N TYR A 227 37.76 -25.06 -16.25
CA TYR A 227 37.61 -23.70 -15.74
C TYR A 227 38.13 -23.52 -14.30
N VAL A 228 38.70 -24.56 -13.70
CA VAL A 228 39.29 -24.50 -12.35
C VAL A 228 40.69 -23.89 -12.42
N ASN A 229 40.86 -22.73 -11.80
CA ASN A 229 42.15 -22.05 -11.68
C ASN A 229 42.32 -21.41 -10.30
N PRO A 230 42.89 -22.15 -9.32
CA PRO A 230 43.07 -21.66 -7.95
C PRO A 230 44.02 -20.46 -7.83
N ASN A 231 44.95 -20.31 -8.78
CA ASN A 231 45.98 -19.27 -8.76
C ASN A 231 45.70 -18.18 -9.80
N PHE A 232 44.42 -17.93 -10.12
CA PHE A 232 44.05 -16.90 -11.11
C PHE A 232 44.63 -15.53 -10.70
N ARG A 233 45.51 -14.98 -11.57
CA ARG A 233 46.39 -13.83 -11.27
C ARG A 233 45.63 -12.49 -11.18
N SER A 234 46.22 -11.58 -10.42
CA SER A 234 45.70 -10.24 -10.08
C SER A 234 45.66 -9.24 -11.24
N ASP A 235 46.45 -9.43 -12.29
CA ASP A 235 46.59 -8.54 -13.45
C ASP A 235 45.31 -8.48 -14.32
N ARG A 236 44.49 -9.53 -14.33
CA ARG A 236 43.19 -9.55 -15.01
C ARG A 236 41.99 -9.43 -14.06
N ARG A 237 42.19 -9.25 -12.76
CA ARG A 237 41.07 -9.16 -11.79
C ARG A 237 40.10 -8.02 -12.09
N ASN A 238 40.59 -6.94 -12.70
CA ASN A 238 39.72 -5.81 -13.07
C ASN A 238 38.69 -6.16 -14.15
N GLU A 239 38.82 -7.28 -14.86
CA GLU A 239 37.82 -7.75 -15.83
C GLU A 239 36.77 -8.69 -15.22
N TYR A 240 36.94 -9.14 -13.97
CA TYR A 240 36.09 -10.16 -13.33
C TYR A 240 35.51 -9.65 -12.02
N ILE A 241 34.25 -9.99 -11.75
CA ILE A 241 33.67 -9.84 -10.41
C ILE A 241 33.85 -11.12 -9.60
N THR A 242 34.24 -11.00 -8.34
CA THR A 242 34.37 -12.16 -7.44
C THR A 242 33.04 -12.42 -6.72
N LEU A 243 32.45 -13.60 -6.95
CA LEU A 243 31.26 -14.07 -6.24
C LEU A 243 31.69 -14.92 -5.05
N THR A 244 31.35 -14.47 -3.84
CA THR A 244 31.69 -15.15 -2.58
C THR A 244 30.44 -15.55 -1.79
N THR A 245 30.58 -16.46 -0.84
CA THR A 245 29.45 -16.92 -0.01
C THR A 245 29.15 -16.00 1.18
N HIS A 246 30.11 -15.18 1.64
CA HIS A 246 30.02 -14.42 2.90
C HIS A 246 30.26 -12.92 2.70
N ASN A 247 29.45 -12.06 3.34
CA ASN A 247 29.58 -10.59 3.21
C ASN A 247 30.97 -10.10 3.64
N ALA A 248 31.47 -10.59 4.78
CA ALA A 248 32.78 -10.20 5.30
C ALA A 248 33.93 -10.42 4.30
N LYS A 249 33.85 -11.48 3.48
CA LYS A 249 34.87 -11.78 2.45
C LYS A 249 34.76 -10.83 1.27
N ALA A 250 33.54 -10.56 0.80
CA ALA A 250 33.31 -9.57 -0.25
C ALA A 250 33.76 -8.17 0.17
N ASP A 251 33.42 -7.76 1.39
CA ASP A 251 33.79 -6.45 1.94
C ASP A 251 35.32 -6.34 2.12
N ALA A 252 35.99 -7.41 2.58
CA ALA A 252 37.45 -7.43 2.70
C ALA A 252 38.15 -7.25 1.34
N ILE A 253 37.66 -7.89 0.27
CA ILE A 253 38.21 -7.75 -1.08
C ILE A 253 38.01 -6.30 -1.58
N ASN A 254 36.78 -5.79 -1.52
CA ASN A 254 36.48 -4.43 -1.96
C ASN A 254 37.31 -3.37 -1.20
N ASN A 255 37.44 -3.53 0.12
CA ASN A 255 38.23 -2.62 0.96
C ASN A 255 39.74 -2.75 0.74
N HIS A 256 40.23 -3.92 0.34
CA HIS A 256 41.63 -4.09 -0.02
C HIS A 256 41.96 -3.35 -1.32
N GLU A 257 41.19 -3.61 -2.38
CA GLU A 257 41.39 -2.98 -3.70
C GLU A 257 41.23 -1.45 -3.63
N MET A 258 40.26 -0.94 -2.85
CA MET A 258 40.13 0.50 -2.59
C MET A 258 41.35 1.12 -1.88
N ARG A 259 42.06 0.36 -1.03
CA ARG A 259 43.24 0.85 -0.30
C ARG A 259 44.49 0.91 -1.19
N GLU A 260 44.62 0.00 -2.14
CA GLU A 260 45.71 -0.02 -3.12
C GLU A 260 45.67 1.19 -4.08
N LEU A 261 44.49 1.79 -4.26
CA LEU A 261 44.34 3.05 -4.99
C LEU A 261 44.83 4.24 -4.12
N HIS A 262 46.08 4.64 -4.32
CA HIS A 262 46.72 5.78 -3.64
C HIS A 262 46.35 7.15 -4.25
N ILE A 263 45.06 7.36 -4.50
CA ILE A 263 44.48 8.58 -5.10
C ILE A 263 43.45 9.16 -4.14
N LYS A 264 43.10 10.44 -4.31
CA LYS A 264 42.04 11.14 -3.57
C LYS A 264 40.73 10.34 -3.63
N GLU A 265 40.13 10.14 -2.46
CA GLU A 265 38.81 9.53 -2.30
C GLU A 265 37.72 10.61 -2.36
N TYR A 266 36.64 10.30 -3.07
CA TYR A 266 35.43 11.10 -3.15
C TYR A 266 34.30 10.36 -2.45
N VAL A 267 33.45 11.12 -1.75
CA VAL A 267 32.33 10.59 -0.98
C VAL A 267 31.05 11.18 -1.54
N PHE A 268 30.13 10.32 -1.96
CA PHE A 268 28.82 10.72 -2.45
C PHE A 268 27.76 10.30 -1.44
N GLU A 269 27.09 11.28 -0.83
CA GLU A 269 25.97 11.05 0.09
C GLU A 269 24.64 10.99 -0.67
N ALA A 270 23.80 10.03 -0.30
CA ALA A 270 22.46 9.88 -0.86
C ALA A 270 21.54 11.00 -0.35
N GLU A 271 20.72 11.53 -1.25
CA GLU A 271 19.67 12.48 -0.92
C GLU A 271 18.40 11.73 -0.54
N ILE A 272 17.94 11.91 0.69
CA ILE A 272 16.76 11.21 1.22
C ILE A 272 15.70 12.25 1.56
N VAL A 273 14.52 12.11 0.95
CA VAL A 273 13.38 13.00 1.16
C VAL A 273 12.17 12.16 1.61
N GLY A 274 11.46 12.60 2.65
CA GLY A 274 10.30 11.88 3.18
C GLY A 274 10.66 10.67 4.04
N ASP A 275 9.75 9.70 4.11
CA ASP A 275 9.92 8.46 4.89
C ASP A 275 10.58 7.36 4.05
N PHE A 276 11.87 7.13 4.29
CA PHE A 276 12.65 6.05 3.68
C PHE A 276 13.54 5.36 4.73
N PRO A 277 13.12 4.20 5.28
CA PRO A 277 13.86 3.54 6.35
C PRO A 277 15.23 2.99 5.92
N GLU A 278 16.24 3.05 6.80
CA GLU A 278 17.62 2.63 6.50
C GLU A 278 17.75 1.17 6.04
N TYR A 279 16.96 0.26 6.61
CA TYR A 279 16.97 -1.16 6.23
C TYR A 279 16.41 -1.42 4.81
N MET A 280 15.78 -0.42 4.20
CA MET A 280 15.30 -0.47 2.82
C MET A 280 16.26 0.17 1.83
N TYR A 281 17.37 0.77 2.28
CA TYR A 281 18.31 1.44 1.38
C TYR A 281 18.78 0.47 0.30
N PRO A 282 18.57 0.79 -0.99
CA PRO A 282 18.97 -0.10 -2.09
C PRO A 282 20.48 -0.23 -2.19
N ILE A 283 21.18 0.85 -1.82
CA ILE A 283 22.63 1.00 -1.81
C ILE A 283 23.06 1.77 -0.58
N ASP A 284 24.36 1.72 -0.31
CA ASP A 284 24.95 2.38 0.83
C ASP A 284 24.67 3.89 0.78
N LYS A 285 24.29 4.48 1.93
CA LYS A 285 24.01 5.92 2.06
C LYS A 285 25.20 6.76 1.61
N TYR A 286 26.40 6.30 1.94
CA TYR A 286 27.67 6.91 1.54
C TYR A 286 28.39 5.97 0.58
N ILE A 287 28.69 6.45 -0.62
CA ILE A 287 29.50 5.71 -1.59
C ILE A 287 30.88 6.35 -1.63
N TYR A 288 31.89 5.55 -1.31
CA TYR A 288 33.30 5.94 -1.36
C TYR A 288 33.89 5.46 -2.69
N LEU A 289 34.37 6.39 -3.51
CA LEU A 289 34.95 6.09 -4.82
C LEU A 289 36.32 6.76 -4.99
N LYS A 290 37.16 6.12 -5.80
CA LYS A 290 38.44 6.63 -6.27
C LYS A 290 38.53 6.45 -7.78
N GLU A 291 39.32 7.27 -8.44
CA GLU A 291 39.64 7.02 -9.86
C GLU A 291 40.34 5.67 -9.99
N GLY A 292 39.93 4.87 -10.97
CA GLY A 292 40.32 3.47 -11.11
C GLY A 292 39.46 2.48 -10.31
N ALA A 293 38.51 2.94 -9.49
CA ALA A 293 37.63 2.04 -8.75
C ALA A 293 36.73 1.23 -9.68
N ARG A 294 36.54 -0.05 -9.34
CA ARG A 294 35.68 -0.95 -10.09
C ARG A 294 34.25 -0.87 -9.57
N VAL A 295 33.32 -0.55 -10.46
CA VAL A 295 31.91 -0.33 -10.10
C VAL A 295 30.95 -1.14 -10.96
N MET A 296 29.77 -1.38 -10.41
CA MET A 296 28.65 -2.08 -11.03
C MET A 296 27.41 -1.18 -10.96
N PHE A 297 26.68 -1.12 -12.06
CA PHE A 297 25.37 -0.50 -12.14
C PHE A 297 24.32 -1.40 -11.51
N ILE A 298 23.47 -0.84 -10.64
CA ILE A 298 22.41 -1.59 -9.96
C ILE A 298 20.98 -1.28 -10.48
N LYS A 299 20.88 -0.45 -11.53
CA LYS A 299 19.62 -0.08 -12.17
C LYS A 299 19.74 -0.24 -13.69
N ASN A 300 18.62 -0.37 -14.37
CA ASN A 300 18.59 -0.33 -15.83
C ASN A 300 18.54 1.12 -16.30
N ASP A 301 19.28 1.42 -17.36
CA ASP A 301 19.19 2.72 -18.02
C ASP A 301 17.81 2.90 -18.65
N LEU A 302 17.13 3.98 -18.26
CA LEU A 302 15.80 4.35 -18.76
C LEU A 302 15.89 5.20 -20.03
N SER A 303 17.08 5.66 -20.41
CA SER A 303 17.30 6.41 -21.63
C SER A 303 16.98 5.57 -22.87
N PRO A 304 16.62 6.22 -24.02
CA PRO A 304 16.42 5.52 -25.28
C PRO A 304 17.63 4.70 -25.74
N GLU A 305 18.84 5.11 -25.33
CA GLU A 305 20.09 4.46 -25.72
C GLU A 305 20.39 3.18 -24.94
N LYS A 306 19.78 2.99 -23.76
CA LYS A 306 19.94 1.80 -22.89
C LYS A 306 21.42 1.40 -22.70
N LEU A 307 22.23 2.36 -22.28
CA LEU A 307 23.69 2.26 -22.22
C LEU A 307 24.19 1.26 -21.19
N PHE A 308 23.46 1.08 -20.10
CA PHE A 308 23.77 0.11 -19.07
C PHE A 308 22.51 -0.60 -18.59
N PHE A 309 22.73 -1.74 -17.95
CA PHE A 309 21.69 -2.55 -17.32
C PHE A 309 22.15 -2.98 -15.93
N ASN A 310 21.23 -3.44 -15.10
CA ASN A 310 21.54 -3.92 -13.76
C ASN A 310 22.53 -5.10 -13.81
N GLY A 311 23.72 -4.91 -13.24
CA GLY A 311 24.87 -5.82 -13.28
C GLY A 311 25.97 -5.42 -14.28
N LYS A 312 25.77 -4.40 -15.13
CA LYS A 312 26.82 -3.90 -16.03
C LYS A 312 27.96 -3.34 -15.20
N MET A 313 29.21 -3.68 -15.55
CA MET A 313 30.40 -3.23 -14.85
C MET A 313 31.12 -2.14 -15.64
N GLY A 314 31.91 -1.36 -14.92
CA GLY A 314 32.78 -0.34 -15.48
C GLY A 314 33.84 0.10 -14.47
N THR A 315 34.78 0.90 -14.96
CA THR A 315 35.87 1.47 -14.16
C THR A 315 35.70 2.98 -14.11
N VAL A 316 35.78 3.55 -12.91
CA VAL A 316 35.71 5.00 -12.71
C VAL A 316 36.93 5.66 -13.36
N MET A 317 36.69 6.58 -14.29
CA MET A 317 37.74 7.28 -15.02
C MET A 317 38.06 8.64 -14.42
N ARG A 318 37.02 9.38 -14.04
CA ARG A 318 37.14 10.72 -13.45
C ARG A 318 36.09 10.91 -12.37
N LEU A 319 36.48 11.61 -11.32
CA LEU A 319 35.60 11.99 -10.22
C LEU A 319 35.70 13.50 -9.97
N SER A 320 34.56 14.16 -9.90
CA SER A 320 34.42 15.50 -9.34
C SER A 320 33.43 15.46 -8.17
N ASP A 321 33.13 16.62 -7.58
CA ASP A 321 32.19 16.69 -6.45
C ASP A 321 30.75 16.31 -6.89
N ASP A 322 30.40 16.53 -8.16
CA ASP A 322 29.05 16.31 -8.71
C ASP A 322 29.01 15.45 -9.99
N GLU A 323 30.14 14.94 -10.49
CA GLU A 323 30.19 14.12 -11.71
C GLU A 323 31.00 12.84 -11.52
N ILE A 324 30.50 11.74 -12.08
CA ILE A 324 31.16 10.44 -12.08
C ILE A 324 31.22 9.93 -13.53
N GLU A 325 32.41 9.94 -14.12
CA GLU A 325 32.62 9.31 -15.43
C GLU A 325 33.05 7.85 -15.26
N VAL A 326 32.32 6.93 -15.89
CA VAL A 326 32.61 5.49 -15.87
C VAL A 326 32.88 4.99 -17.28
N LEU A 327 34.02 4.32 -17.47
CA LEU A 327 34.31 3.52 -18.65
C LEU A 327 33.64 2.16 -18.50
N LEU A 328 32.60 1.91 -19.28
CA LEU A 328 31.90 0.63 -19.30
C LEU A 328 32.78 -0.46 -19.91
N ASP A 329 32.58 -1.69 -19.45
CA ASP A 329 33.11 -2.87 -20.12
C ASP A 329 32.54 -2.94 -21.54
N GLY A 330 33.39 -2.80 -22.55
CA GLY A 330 32.97 -2.59 -23.94
C GLY A 330 33.43 -1.24 -24.51
N GLY A 331 34.05 -0.39 -23.69
CA GLY A 331 34.85 0.76 -24.15
C GLY A 331 34.10 2.08 -24.30
N LYS A 332 32.81 2.14 -23.98
CA LYS A 332 32.05 3.40 -23.96
C LYS A 332 32.18 4.08 -22.60
N THR A 333 32.60 5.34 -22.58
CA THR A 333 32.56 6.19 -21.39
C THR A 333 31.21 6.87 -21.28
N ILE A 334 30.64 6.87 -20.07
CA ILE A 334 29.37 7.55 -19.77
C ILE A 334 29.53 8.42 -18.52
N ASN A 335 28.81 9.54 -18.47
CA ASN A 335 28.60 10.27 -17.23
C ASN A 335 27.42 9.63 -16.49
N VAL A 336 27.57 9.36 -15.20
CA VAL A 336 26.57 8.65 -14.40
C VAL A 336 25.73 9.67 -13.64
N GLU A 337 24.42 9.64 -13.89
CA GLU A 337 23.47 10.49 -13.18
C GLU A 337 22.93 9.79 -11.92
N LYS A 338 22.46 10.58 -10.96
CA LYS A 338 21.73 10.05 -9.80
C LYS A 338 20.41 9.44 -10.25
N HIS A 339 20.03 8.34 -9.62
CA HIS A 339 18.74 7.72 -9.83
C HIS A 339 17.94 7.71 -8.53
N GLU A 340 16.62 7.84 -8.67
CA GLU A 340 15.68 7.79 -7.56
C GLU A 340 15.11 6.38 -7.36
N TRP A 341 14.96 6.00 -6.10
CA TRP A 341 14.18 4.86 -5.64
C TRP A 341 13.05 5.37 -4.75
N GLU A 342 11.89 4.76 -4.88
CA GLU A 342 10.67 5.21 -4.23
C GLU A 342 10.26 4.22 -3.14
N ASN A 343 10.05 4.73 -1.93
CA ASN A 343 9.33 3.99 -0.89
C ASN A 343 7.85 4.30 -1.03
N ILE A 344 7.07 3.30 -1.42
CA ILE A 344 5.63 3.45 -1.67
C ILE A 344 4.80 2.82 -0.57
N ARG A 345 3.54 3.24 -0.50
CA ARG A 345 2.50 2.62 0.30
C ARG A 345 1.24 2.47 -0.53
N TYR A 346 0.60 1.31 -0.41
CA TYR A 346 -0.73 1.13 -0.98
C TYR A 346 -1.80 1.83 -0.13
N GLN A 347 -2.62 2.64 -0.79
CA GLN A 347 -3.82 3.25 -0.24
C GLN A 347 -5.03 2.96 -1.15
N ILE A 348 -6.23 3.19 -0.62
CA ILE A 348 -7.45 3.07 -1.40
C ILE A 348 -7.92 4.47 -1.78
N ASN A 349 -8.19 4.68 -3.06
CA ASN A 349 -8.84 5.90 -3.51
C ASN A 349 -10.27 5.93 -2.96
N GLU A 350 -10.63 6.97 -2.21
CA GLU A 350 -11.94 7.02 -1.54
C GLU A 350 -13.12 7.02 -2.53
N GLN A 351 -12.90 7.52 -3.76
CA GLN A 351 -13.92 7.67 -4.80
C GLN A 351 -14.04 6.44 -5.69
N THR A 352 -12.93 6.00 -6.29
CA THR A 352 -12.94 4.84 -7.22
C THR A 352 -12.90 3.52 -6.47
N LYS A 353 -12.46 3.52 -5.21
CA LYS A 353 -12.08 2.33 -4.42
C LYS A 353 -10.94 1.53 -5.05
N GLU A 354 -10.22 2.11 -6.01
CA GLU A 354 -9.05 1.48 -6.62
C GLU A 354 -7.85 1.58 -5.67
N ILE A 355 -6.94 0.60 -5.78
CA ILE A 355 -5.71 0.61 -5.01
C ILE A 355 -4.70 1.48 -5.76
N GLU A 356 -4.18 2.48 -5.07
CA GLU A 356 -3.21 3.44 -5.60
C GLU A 356 -1.92 3.40 -4.77
N GLU A 357 -0.84 3.80 -5.41
CA GLU A 357 0.48 3.92 -4.79
C GLU A 357 0.68 5.36 -4.31
N GLU A 358 0.90 5.52 -3.01
CA GLU A 358 1.31 6.78 -2.38
C GLU A 358 2.81 6.74 -2.15
N ARG A 359 3.54 7.72 -2.69
CA ARG A 359 4.98 7.88 -2.46
C ARG A 359 5.20 8.47 -1.06
N LEU A 360 5.83 7.70 -0.17
CA LEU A 360 6.16 8.13 1.19
C LEU A 360 7.51 8.85 1.26
N GLY A 361 8.47 8.43 0.45
CA GLY A 361 9.80 9.00 0.41
C GLY A 361 10.60 8.55 -0.80
N THR A 362 11.69 9.27 -1.07
CA THR A 362 12.61 9.04 -2.17
C THR A 362 14.04 8.93 -1.64
N PHE A 363 14.77 7.95 -2.15
CA PHE A 363 16.22 7.83 -1.99
C PHE A 363 16.85 8.12 -3.35
N SER A 364 17.68 9.16 -3.46
CA SER A 364 18.37 9.53 -4.70
C SER A 364 19.87 9.41 -4.53
N GLN A 365 20.51 8.63 -5.40
CA GLN A 365 21.94 8.35 -5.33
C GLN A 365 22.45 7.82 -6.69
N TYR A 366 23.76 7.92 -6.94
CA TYR A 366 24.36 7.26 -8.10
C TYR A 366 24.14 5.75 -8.03
N PRO A 367 23.66 5.09 -9.11
CA PRO A 367 23.31 3.66 -9.10
C PRO A 367 24.54 2.76 -9.19
N LEU A 368 25.58 3.07 -8.43
CA LEU A 368 26.89 2.43 -8.46
C LEU A 368 27.16 1.70 -7.14
N ARG A 369 27.81 0.55 -7.26
CA ARG A 369 28.37 -0.19 -6.13
C ARG A 369 29.77 -0.66 -6.47
N LEU A 370 30.67 -0.71 -5.49
CA LEU A 370 31.96 -1.38 -5.66
C LEU A 370 31.77 -2.83 -6.12
N ALA A 371 32.58 -3.26 -7.08
CA ALA A 371 32.31 -4.45 -7.88
C ALA A 371 33.52 -5.38 -8.06
N TRP A 372 34.53 -5.31 -7.18
CA TRP A 372 35.56 -6.36 -7.17
C TRP A 372 35.03 -7.66 -6.59
N ALA A 373 34.16 -7.57 -5.57
CA ALA A 373 33.49 -8.72 -5.00
C ALA A 373 32.05 -8.43 -4.56
N ILE A 374 31.19 -9.44 -4.68
CA ILE A 374 29.82 -9.44 -4.18
C ILE A 374 29.47 -10.82 -3.63
N THR A 375 28.49 -10.88 -2.72
CA THR A 375 27.98 -12.17 -2.26
C THR A 375 27.00 -12.79 -3.25
N VAL A 376 26.95 -14.13 -3.29
CA VAL A 376 25.98 -14.88 -4.11
C VAL A 376 24.55 -14.41 -3.83
N HIS A 377 24.19 -14.19 -2.56
CA HIS A 377 22.86 -13.68 -2.18
C HIS A 377 22.59 -12.28 -2.75
N LYS A 378 23.53 -11.34 -2.64
CA LYS A 378 23.36 -9.97 -3.19
C LYS A 378 23.43 -9.94 -4.71
N SER A 379 23.92 -11.01 -5.35
CA SER A 379 23.96 -11.15 -6.81
C SER A 379 22.66 -11.67 -7.44
N GLN A 380 21.67 -12.05 -6.62
CA GLN A 380 20.39 -12.55 -7.13
C GLN A 380 19.72 -11.51 -8.05
N GLY A 381 19.13 -11.98 -9.15
CA GLY A 381 18.63 -11.11 -10.23
C GLY A 381 19.70 -10.55 -11.18
N LEU A 382 20.96 -10.41 -10.77
CA LEU A 382 22.05 -9.82 -11.57
C LEU A 382 22.58 -10.75 -12.67
N THR A 383 23.24 -10.16 -13.68
CA THR A 383 23.86 -10.89 -14.79
C THR A 383 25.26 -10.33 -15.05
N PHE A 384 26.26 -11.22 -15.15
CA PHE A 384 27.67 -10.88 -15.38
C PHE A 384 28.21 -11.54 -16.65
N GLU A 385 29.15 -10.86 -17.30
CA GLU A 385 29.89 -11.41 -18.45
C GLU A 385 31.04 -12.31 -17.98
N LYS A 386 31.79 -11.87 -16.97
CA LYS A 386 32.94 -12.58 -16.41
C LYS A 386 32.90 -12.57 -14.89
N ALA A 387 33.06 -13.72 -14.26
CA ALA A 387 33.04 -13.83 -12.80
C ALA A 387 33.99 -14.92 -12.28
N ILE A 388 34.64 -14.62 -11.16
CA ILE A 388 35.41 -15.56 -10.36
C ILE A 388 34.46 -16.11 -9.29
N LEU A 389 34.24 -17.42 -9.27
CA LEU A 389 33.41 -18.07 -8.27
C LEU A 389 34.31 -18.62 -7.16
N ASP A 390 34.21 -17.99 -6.00
CA ASP A 390 34.85 -18.40 -4.75
C ASP A 390 33.82 -19.13 -3.89
N LEU A 391 33.76 -20.44 -4.12
CA LEU A 391 32.74 -21.33 -3.59
C LEU A 391 33.27 -22.21 -2.45
N ASP A 392 34.38 -21.81 -1.84
CA ASP A 392 34.84 -22.47 -0.62
C ASP A 392 33.78 -22.29 0.47
N HIS A 393 33.37 -23.41 1.07
CA HIS A 393 32.34 -23.49 2.11
C HIS A 393 30.92 -23.07 1.66
N VAL A 394 30.41 -23.60 0.55
CA VAL A 394 28.96 -23.55 0.25
C VAL A 394 28.19 -24.17 1.41
N PHE A 395 27.30 -23.40 2.04
CA PHE A 395 26.60 -23.79 3.26
C PHE A 395 25.09 -23.97 3.08
N ALA A 396 24.52 -23.53 1.96
CA ALA A 396 23.08 -23.64 1.70
C ALA A 396 22.80 -24.27 0.32
N PRO A 397 21.78 -25.13 0.22
CA PRO A 397 21.27 -25.65 -1.05
C PRO A 397 21.00 -24.54 -2.07
N GLY A 398 21.29 -24.80 -3.34
CA GLY A 398 21.00 -23.89 -4.46
C GLY A 398 21.95 -22.69 -4.63
N GLN A 399 22.81 -22.36 -3.65
CA GLN A 399 23.80 -21.28 -3.78
C GLN A 399 24.73 -21.45 -4.99
N LEU A 400 25.15 -22.69 -5.27
CA LEU A 400 25.97 -23.02 -6.43
C LEU A 400 25.25 -22.70 -7.75
N TYR A 401 23.99 -23.15 -7.88
CA TYR A 401 23.16 -22.83 -9.04
C TYR A 401 22.91 -21.32 -9.16
N VAL A 402 22.66 -20.62 -8.06
CA VAL A 402 22.50 -19.15 -8.07
C VAL A 402 23.75 -18.47 -8.60
N ALA A 403 24.94 -18.85 -8.10
CA ALA A 403 26.22 -18.30 -8.53
C ALA A 403 26.47 -18.52 -10.03
N PHE A 404 26.31 -19.75 -10.52
CA PHE A 404 26.51 -20.10 -11.92
C PHE A 404 25.50 -19.37 -12.81
N SER A 405 24.23 -19.31 -12.40
CA SER A 405 23.16 -18.68 -13.19
C SER A 405 23.32 -17.16 -13.36
N ARG A 406 24.29 -16.53 -12.67
CA ARG A 406 24.63 -15.13 -12.87
C ARG A 406 25.41 -14.90 -14.16
N LEU A 407 26.14 -15.90 -14.64
CA LEU A 407 26.94 -15.79 -15.86
C LEU A 407 26.07 -15.93 -17.12
N ARG A 408 26.49 -15.25 -18.20
CA ARG A 408 25.88 -15.39 -19.54
C ARG A 408 26.40 -16.61 -20.30
N SER A 409 27.69 -16.92 -20.15
CA SER A 409 28.34 -18.05 -20.79
C SER A 409 29.35 -18.71 -19.86
N ILE A 410 29.72 -19.95 -20.18
CA ILE A 410 30.71 -20.69 -19.41
C ILE A 410 32.13 -20.13 -19.59
N GLU A 411 32.45 -19.50 -20.73
CA GLU A 411 33.80 -18.96 -20.98
C GLU A 411 34.17 -17.78 -20.05
N GLY A 412 33.15 -17.08 -19.54
CA GLY A 412 33.33 -16.01 -18.56
C GLY A 412 33.62 -16.51 -17.14
N MET A 413 33.57 -17.82 -16.90
CA MET A 413 33.68 -18.41 -15.57
C MET A 413 35.13 -18.71 -15.20
N VAL A 414 35.48 -18.42 -13.95
CA VAL A 414 36.69 -18.95 -13.31
C VAL A 414 36.29 -19.54 -11.97
N LEU A 415 36.67 -20.80 -11.72
CA LEU A 415 36.45 -21.47 -10.44
C LEU A 415 37.75 -21.47 -9.63
N LEU A 416 37.74 -20.93 -8.40
CA LEU A 416 38.93 -20.95 -7.54
C LEU A 416 39.19 -22.32 -6.90
N SER A 417 38.14 -23.12 -6.75
CA SER A 417 38.22 -24.48 -6.23
C SER A 417 37.34 -25.42 -7.05
N GLN A 418 37.60 -26.72 -6.95
CA GLN A 418 36.76 -27.72 -7.59
C GLN A 418 35.36 -27.69 -6.96
N VAL A 419 34.33 -27.89 -7.80
CA VAL A 419 32.97 -28.04 -7.32
C VAL A 419 32.88 -29.31 -6.47
N SER A 420 32.72 -29.14 -5.16
CA SER A 420 32.49 -30.26 -4.25
C SER A 420 31.11 -30.88 -4.52
N LYS A 421 31.01 -32.22 -4.43
CA LYS A 421 29.71 -32.90 -4.42
C LYS A 421 28.86 -32.55 -3.19
N TYR A 422 29.52 -32.10 -2.11
CA TYR A 422 28.87 -31.63 -0.90
C TYR A 422 28.35 -30.19 -1.11
N GLY A 423 27.04 -29.97 -0.90
CA GLY A 423 26.37 -28.68 -1.14
C GLY A 423 25.51 -28.60 -2.40
N ILE A 424 25.43 -29.68 -3.19
CA ILE A 424 24.55 -29.82 -4.37
C ILE A 424 23.18 -30.43 -3.97
N GLU A 425 23.02 -30.85 -2.72
CA GLU A 425 21.76 -31.45 -2.23
C GLU A 425 20.64 -30.41 -2.22
N ASN A 426 19.82 -30.43 -3.27
CA ASN A 426 18.51 -29.80 -3.24
C ASN A 426 17.62 -30.57 -2.27
N SER A 427 16.74 -29.88 -1.56
CA SER A 427 15.74 -30.55 -0.73
C SER A 427 14.88 -31.45 -1.63
N GLU A 428 14.80 -32.73 -1.28
CA GLU A 428 13.97 -33.73 -1.98
C GLU A 428 12.53 -33.23 -2.14
N GLU A 429 12.06 -32.50 -1.13
CA GLU A 429 10.76 -31.83 -1.07
C GLU A 429 10.51 -30.87 -2.24
N VAL A 430 11.50 -30.08 -2.65
CA VAL A 430 11.38 -29.13 -3.76
C VAL A 430 11.30 -29.87 -5.09
N VAL A 431 12.13 -30.91 -5.25
CA VAL A 431 12.13 -31.75 -6.46
C VAL A 431 10.79 -32.46 -6.62
N GLN A 432 10.27 -33.04 -5.53
CA GLN A 432 8.95 -33.68 -5.51
C GLN A 432 7.84 -32.69 -5.85
N TYR A 433 7.89 -31.47 -5.31
CA TYR A 433 6.88 -30.45 -5.62
C TYR A 433 6.91 -29.99 -7.09
N ALA A 434 8.11 -29.90 -7.70
CA ALA A 434 8.26 -29.50 -9.10
C ALA A 434 7.63 -30.48 -10.10
N VAL A 435 7.40 -31.74 -9.71
CA VAL A 435 6.69 -32.74 -10.53
C VAL A 435 5.22 -32.34 -10.79
N ASN A 436 4.64 -31.48 -9.95
CA ASN A 436 3.25 -31.02 -10.08
C ASN A 436 3.01 -30.00 -11.22
N LYS A 437 3.98 -29.82 -12.12
CA LYS A 437 3.88 -28.90 -13.27
C LYS A 437 2.63 -29.20 -14.10
N ALA A 438 1.83 -28.16 -14.34
CA ALA A 438 0.64 -28.28 -15.17
C ALA A 438 1.02 -28.42 -16.65
N SER A 439 0.37 -29.37 -17.33
CA SER A 439 0.42 -29.52 -18.78
C SER A 439 -0.29 -28.35 -19.50
N PRO A 440 0.07 -28.05 -20.77
CA PRO A 440 -0.64 -27.05 -21.57
C PRO A 440 -2.16 -27.28 -21.65
N GLU A 441 -2.60 -28.54 -21.71
CA GLU A 441 -4.01 -28.93 -21.70
C GLU A 441 -4.69 -28.57 -20.38
N GLN A 442 -4.06 -28.90 -19.25
CA GLN A 442 -4.54 -28.52 -17.92
C GLN A 442 -4.62 -27.00 -17.74
N LEU A 443 -3.65 -26.25 -18.27
CA LEU A 443 -3.66 -24.79 -18.24
C LEU A 443 -4.83 -24.21 -19.05
N SER A 444 -5.07 -24.78 -20.23
CA SER A 444 -6.16 -24.34 -21.11
C SER A 444 -7.52 -24.67 -20.50
N GLN A 445 -7.66 -25.86 -19.90
CA GLN A 445 -8.85 -26.23 -19.15
C GLN A 445 -9.08 -25.33 -17.94
N ALA A 446 -8.02 -25.02 -17.18
CA ALA A 446 -8.07 -24.11 -16.04
C ALA A 446 -8.53 -22.70 -16.44
N CYS A 447 -8.11 -22.20 -17.62
CA CYS A 447 -8.62 -20.93 -18.15
C CYS A 447 -10.13 -21.00 -18.39
N VAL A 448 -10.61 -22.03 -19.11
CA VAL A 448 -12.02 -22.14 -19.50
C VAL A 448 -12.92 -22.36 -18.27
N SER A 449 -12.60 -23.33 -17.42
CA SER A 449 -13.40 -23.59 -16.21
C SER A 449 -13.29 -22.47 -15.19
N GLY A 450 -12.09 -21.87 -15.07
CA GLY A 450 -11.82 -20.76 -14.18
C GLY A 450 -12.56 -19.50 -14.59
N GLU A 451 -12.66 -19.21 -15.90
CA GLU A 451 -13.42 -18.09 -16.43
C GLU A 451 -14.91 -18.22 -16.15
N LYS A 452 -15.48 -19.40 -16.44
CA LYS A 452 -16.88 -19.69 -16.12
C LYS A 452 -17.15 -19.47 -14.63
N ALA A 453 -16.38 -20.11 -13.75
CA ALA A 453 -16.54 -19.98 -12.31
C ALA A 453 -16.32 -18.53 -11.81
N TYR A 454 -15.40 -17.79 -12.41
CA TYR A 454 -15.15 -16.38 -12.05
C TYR A 454 -16.34 -15.49 -12.37
N LEU A 455 -16.92 -15.64 -13.57
CA LEU A 455 -18.11 -14.90 -13.99
C LEU A 455 -19.34 -15.27 -13.17
N GLU A 456 -19.56 -16.56 -12.93
CA GLU A 456 -20.65 -17.05 -12.08
C GLU A 456 -20.59 -16.45 -10.67
N ASN A 457 -19.40 -16.47 -10.05
CA ASN A 457 -19.19 -15.88 -8.74
C ASN A 457 -19.37 -14.36 -8.75
N ALA A 458 -18.87 -13.66 -9.78
CA ALA A 458 -19.05 -12.22 -9.91
C ALA A 458 -20.55 -11.85 -10.01
N VAL A 459 -21.31 -12.58 -10.83
CA VAL A 459 -22.77 -12.40 -10.98
C VAL A 459 -23.51 -12.69 -9.69
N LEU A 460 -23.12 -13.72 -8.92
CA LEU A 460 -23.75 -13.99 -7.62
C LEU A 460 -23.41 -12.93 -6.58
N GLN A 461 -22.14 -12.52 -6.50
CA GLN A 461 -21.68 -11.57 -5.48
C GLN A 461 -22.20 -10.15 -5.72
N CYS A 462 -22.40 -9.72 -6.96
CA CYS A 462 -22.88 -8.36 -7.24
C CYS A 462 -24.31 -8.08 -6.77
N PHE A 463 -25.09 -9.11 -6.41
CA PHE A 463 -26.45 -9.00 -5.86
C PHE A 463 -26.56 -9.31 -4.36
N GLN A 464 -25.43 -9.58 -3.67
CA GLN A 464 -25.39 -9.79 -2.21
C GLN A 464 -25.26 -8.46 -1.47
N TRP A 465 -26.38 -7.90 -1.01
CA TRP A 465 -26.45 -6.53 -0.48
C TRP A 465 -26.64 -6.47 1.04
N ASP A 466 -26.24 -7.51 1.77
CA ASP A 466 -26.34 -7.56 3.24
C ASP A 466 -25.61 -6.39 3.91
N ASN A 467 -24.44 -6.00 3.37
CA ASN A 467 -23.68 -4.86 3.88
C ASN A 467 -24.42 -3.53 3.68
N LEU A 468 -25.05 -3.34 2.50
CA LEU A 468 -25.87 -2.17 2.21
C LEU A 468 -27.04 -2.07 3.19
N LEU A 469 -27.79 -3.17 3.36
CA LEU A 469 -28.91 -3.24 4.28
C LEU A 469 -28.47 -3.01 5.74
N GLY A 470 -27.34 -3.59 6.14
CA GLY A 470 -26.78 -3.44 7.49
C GLY A 470 -26.43 -1.98 7.83
N ASN A 471 -25.79 -1.26 6.90
CA ASN A 471 -25.43 0.15 7.12
C ASN A 471 -26.67 1.05 7.15
N TRP A 472 -27.67 0.82 6.29
CA TRP A 472 -28.93 1.56 6.35
C TRP A 472 -29.75 1.26 7.62
N ASN A 473 -29.71 0.02 8.14
CA ASN A 473 -30.28 -0.32 9.44
C ASN A 473 -29.62 0.44 10.60
N LEU A 474 -28.28 0.49 10.62
CA LEU A 474 -27.52 1.25 11.61
C LEU A 474 -27.87 2.74 11.54
N HIS A 475 -27.91 3.30 10.33
CA HIS A 475 -28.28 4.69 10.12
C HIS A 475 -29.71 4.99 10.60
N LYS A 476 -30.70 4.16 10.26
CA LYS A 476 -32.07 4.30 10.77
C LYS A 476 -32.13 4.22 12.31
N GLY A 477 -31.39 3.27 12.91
CA GLY A 477 -31.34 3.09 14.35
C GLY A 477 -30.75 4.31 15.09
N SER A 478 -29.86 5.05 14.43
CA SER A 478 -29.21 6.24 15.00
C SER A 478 -30.14 7.46 15.20
N TYR A 479 -31.39 7.40 14.72
CA TYR A 479 -32.41 8.44 14.96
C TYR A 479 -33.18 8.24 16.28
N VAL A 480 -32.97 7.12 16.99
CA VAL A 480 -33.65 6.85 18.26
C VAL A 480 -32.98 7.63 19.39
N GLY A 481 -33.70 8.58 19.99
CA GLY A 481 -33.22 9.40 21.11
C GLY A 481 -32.42 10.64 20.72
N ASP A 482 -32.28 10.93 19.43
CA ASP A 482 -31.54 12.10 18.96
C ASP A 482 -32.41 13.36 19.00
N MET A 483 -31.84 14.49 19.43
CA MET A 483 -32.49 15.80 19.54
C MET A 483 -31.60 16.83 18.83
N GLY A 484 -31.80 17.03 17.53
CA GLY A 484 -30.99 17.96 16.74
C GLY A 484 -31.36 18.07 15.26
N ASN A 485 -30.57 18.83 14.49
CA ASN A 485 -30.78 19.07 13.05
C ASN A 485 -30.90 17.80 12.20
N LYS A 486 -30.38 16.66 12.68
CA LYS A 486 -30.50 15.35 12.03
C LYS A 486 -31.95 14.88 11.91
N ASN A 487 -32.82 15.19 12.88
CA ASN A 487 -34.22 14.74 12.88
C ASN A 487 -35.04 15.25 11.69
N LEU A 488 -34.61 16.35 11.06
CA LEU A 488 -35.23 16.86 9.82
C LEU A 488 -35.15 15.85 8.66
N TYR A 489 -34.18 14.92 8.72
CA TYR A 489 -33.94 13.91 7.69
C TYR A 489 -34.47 12.53 8.07
N LYS A 490 -35.25 12.41 9.16
CA LYS A 490 -35.77 11.11 9.64
C LYS A 490 -36.70 10.47 8.63
N ASP A 491 -37.63 11.24 8.08
CA ASP A 491 -38.60 10.73 7.11
C ASP A 491 -37.92 10.32 5.79
N TRP A 492 -36.95 11.14 5.35
CA TRP A 492 -36.07 10.79 4.22
C TRP A 492 -35.33 9.47 4.47
N ALA A 493 -34.69 9.29 5.64
CA ALA A 493 -33.94 8.08 5.95
C ALA A 493 -34.85 6.84 6.00
N LEU A 494 -36.09 6.98 6.47
CA LEU A 494 -37.10 5.92 6.44
C LEU A 494 -37.53 5.57 5.01
N GLU A 495 -37.74 6.56 4.16
CA GLU A 495 -38.09 6.37 2.76
C GLU A 495 -36.97 5.62 2.01
N GLN A 496 -35.73 6.11 2.11
CA GLN A 496 -34.58 5.47 1.45
C GLN A 496 -34.35 4.04 1.98
N MET A 497 -34.50 3.83 3.30
CA MET A 497 -34.42 2.49 3.88
C MET A 497 -35.48 1.54 3.32
N ASN A 498 -36.73 1.99 3.15
CA ASN A 498 -37.78 1.15 2.57
C ASN A 498 -37.44 0.75 1.12
N GLN A 499 -36.88 1.67 0.33
CA GLN A 499 -36.41 1.36 -1.03
C GLN A 499 -35.26 0.33 -1.00
N VAL A 500 -34.31 0.47 -0.09
CA VAL A 500 -33.21 -0.50 0.10
C VAL A 500 -33.75 -1.88 0.47
N VAL A 501 -34.68 -1.96 1.43
CA VAL A 501 -35.31 -3.23 1.84
C VAL A 501 -36.03 -3.90 0.67
N GLU A 502 -36.83 -3.14 -0.09
CA GLU A 502 -37.54 -3.66 -1.26
C GLU A 502 -36.55 -4.23 -2.28
N MET A 503 -35.48 -3.48 -2.58
CA MET A 503 -34.45 -3.93 -3.50
C MET A 503 -33.74 -5.20 -2.99
N VAL A 504 -33.34 -5.26 -1.72
CA VAL A 504 -32.67 -6.44 -1.14
C VAL A 504 -33.55 -7.69 -1.19
N ILE A 505 -34.85 -7.57 -0.89
CA ILE A 505 -35.79 -8.70 -1.01
C ILE A 505 -35.85 -9.22 -2.45
N LEU A 506 -35.83 -8.31 -3.44
CA LEU A 506 -35.81 -8.67 -4.85
C LEU A 506 -34.48 -9.31 -5.26
N THR A 507 -33.34 -8.78 -4.80
CA THR A 507 -32.03 -9.36 -5.11
C THR A 507 -31.81 -10.71 -4.43
N GLU A 508 -32.33 -10.96 -3.23
CA GLU A 508 -32.29 -12.27 -2.58
C GLU A 508 -33.06 -13.33 -3.40
N LYS A 509 -34.27 -13.00 -3.84
CA LYS A 509 -35.08 -13.86 -4.71
C LYS A 509 -34.36 -14.11 -6.04
N PHE A 510 -33.79 -13.06 -6.64
CA PHE A 510 -33.03 -13.17 -7.88
C PHE A 510 -31.77 -14.01 -7.72
N THR A 511 -31.03 -13.85 -6.61
CA THR A 511 -29.82 -14.62 -6.30
C THR A 511 -30.16 -16.10 -6.12
N LYS A 512 -31.29 -16.43 -5.47
CA LYS A 512 -31.76 -17.82 -5.36
C LYS A 512 -32.02 -18.42 -6.75
N GLN A 513 -32.71 -17.67 -7.60
CA GLN A 513 -32.96 -18.08 -8.98
C GLN A 513 -31.68 -18.22 -9.82
N LEU A 514 -30.70 -17.33 -9.64
CA LEU A 514 -29.40 -17.45 -10.29
C LEU A 514 -28.70 -18.73 -9.85
N LYS A 515 -28.68 -19.04 -8.54
CA LYS A 515 -28.11 -20.30 -8.04
C LYS A 515 -28.76 -21.54 -8.69
N ASP A 516 -30.07 -21.52 -8.87
CA ASP A 516 -30.79 -22.62 -9.54
C ASP A 516 -30.38 -22.74 -11.02
N ILE A 517 -30.23 -21.62 -11.74
CA ILE A 517 -29.77 -21.61 -13.14
C ILE A 517 -28.34 -22.14 -13.26
N LEU A 518 -27.44 -21.67 -12.39
CA LEU A 518 -26.02 -22.01 -12.43
C LEU A 518 -25.75 -23.49 -12.08
N GLN A 519 -26.69 -24.17 -11.41
CA GLN A 519 -26.62 -25.62 -11.15
C GLN A 519 -26.99 -26.48 -12.36
N THR A 520 -27.66 -25.90 -13.37
CA THR A 520 -28.03 -26.58 -14.61
C THR A 520 -27.00 -26.32 -15.72
N ASP A 521 -27.00 -27.13 -16.78
CA ASP A 521 -26.27 -26.76 -17.98
C ASP A 521 -27.02 -25.62 -18.68
N TYR A 522 -26.41 -24.42 -18.70
CA TYR A 522 -27.07 -23.20 -19.13
C TYR A 522 -26.32 -22.54 -20.30
N ASP A 523 -27.08 -21.90 -21.19
CA ASP A 523 -26.52 -21.05 -22.24
C ASP A 523 -26.03 -19.72 -21.62
N PHE A 524 -24.77 -19.38 -21.88
CA PHE A 524 -24.18 -18.12 -21.44
C PHE A 524 -25.00 -16.90 -21.90
N ASN A 525 -25.58 -16.92 -23.11
CA ASN A 525 -26.41 -15.82 -23.59
C ASN A 525 -27.67 -15.64 -22.74
N PHE A 526 -28.28 -16.74 -22.29
CA PHE A 526 -29.42 -16.68 -21.39
C PHE A 526 -29.06 -16.05 -20.04
N LEU A 527 -27.90 -16.42 -19.47
CA LEU A 527 -27.39 -15.79 -18.24
C LEU A 527 -27.12 -14.28 -18.46
N TYR A 528 -26.49 -13.92 -19.58
CA TYR A 528 -26.20 -12.54 -19.95
C TYR A 528 -27.48 -11.70 -20.05
N GLU A 529 -28.50 -12.16 -20.80
CA GLU A 529 -29.76 -11.42 -20.95
C GLU A 529 -30.48 -11.25 -19.61
N ARG A 530 -30.43 -12.27 -18.76
CA ARG A 530 -31.04 -12.23 -17.43
C ARG A 530 -30.32 -11.24 -16.52
N PHE A 531 -28.99 -11.25 -16.53
CA PHE A 531 -28.18 -10.27 -15.83
C PHE A 531 -28.46 -8.85 -16.32
N GLU A 532 -28.49 -8.63 -17.64
CA GLU A 532 -28.70 -7.30 -18.23
C GLU A 532 -30.08 -6.72 -17.86
N LYS A 533 -31.13 -7.56 -17.86
CA LYS A 533 -32.46 -7.15 -17.38
C LYS A 533 -32.44 -6.75 -15.90
N ALA A 534 -31.75 -7.52 -15.06
CA ALA A 534 -31.60 -7.16 -13.64
C ALA A 534 -30.80 -5.86 -13.47
N TYR A 535 -29.70 -5.69 -14.20
CA TYR A 535 -28.91 -4.47 -14.19
C TYR A 535 -29.76 -3.25 -14.56
N LEU A 536 -30.51 -3.31 -15.67
CA LEU A 536 -31.38 -2.20 -16.12
C LEU A 536 -32.50 -1.88 -15.12
N TYR A 537 -32.92 -2.86 -14.32
CA TYR A 537 -33.89 -2.66 -13.24
C TYR A 537 -33.26 -2.02 -12.00
N PHE A 538 -32.11 -2.52 -11.54
CA PHE A 538 -31.52 -2.12 -10.27
C PHE A 538 -30.66 -0.86 -10.36
N PHE A 539 -29.89 -0.67 -11.44
CA PHE A 539 -28.96 0.44 -11.57
C PHE A 539 -29.63 1.82 -11.43
N PRO A 540 -30.76 2.14 -12.09
CA PRO A 540 -31.41 3.44 -11.93
C PRO A 540 -31.90 3.72 -10.49
N ARG A 541 -32.29 2.66 -9.76
CA ARG A 541 -32.73 2.78 -8.36
C ARG A 541 -31.55 3.04 -7.43
N LEU A 542 -30.44 2.34 -7.64
CA LEU A 542 -29.19 2.59 -6.91
C LEU A 542 -28.61 3.96 -7.23
N GLU A 543 -28.67 4.42 -8.49
CA GLU A 543 -28.25 5.76 -8.88
C GLU A 543 -29.10 6.83 -8.18
N THR A 544 -30.41 6.61 -8.07
CA THR A 544 -31.32 7.49 -7.31
C THR A 544 -30.97 7.50 -5.82
N LEU A 545 -30.75 6.34 -5.21
CA LEU A 545 -30.31 6.23 -3.81
C LEU A 545 -28.98 6.97 -3.59
N TRP A 546 -28.03 6.81 -4.51
CA TRP A 546 -26.73 7.46 -4.45
C TRP A 546 -26.86 8.98 -4.56
N TYR A 547 -27.68 9.46 -5.49
CA TYR A 547 -28.04 10.87 -5.61
C TYR A 547 -28.63 11.42 -4.31
N GLU A 548 -29.59 10.72 -3.69
CA GLU A 548 -30.22 11.17 -2.45
C GLU A 548 -29.23 11.30 -1.29
N VAL A 549 -28.31 10.33 -1.13
CA VAL A 549 -27.24 10.42 -0.13
C VAL A 549 -26.34 11.63 -0.40
N LEU A 550 -25.88 11.81 -1.64
CA LEU A 550 -25.04 12.94 -2.05
C LEU A 550 -25.76 14.29 -1.87
N ARG A 551 -27.06 14.35 -2.18
CA ARG A 551 -27.90 15.54 -2.00
C ARG A 551 -27.95 15.95 -0.54
N VAL A 552 -28.25 15.00 0.36
CA VAL A 552 -28.28 15.28 1.80
C VAL A 552 -26.91 15.66 2.33
N GLN A 553 -25.82 15.00 1.90
CA GLN A 553 -24.46 15.42 2.25
C GLN A 553 -24.20 16.90 1.89
N LYS A 554 -24.63 17.34 0.70
CA LYS A 554 -24.49 18.75 0.26
C LYS A 554 -25.42 19.70 1.00
N GLU A 555 -26.64 19.30 1.34
CA GLU A 555 -27.55 20.11 2.16
C GLU A 555 -26.96 20.40 3.54
N ILE A 556 -26.30 19.42 4.16
CA ILE A 556 -25.75 19.58 5.52
C ILE A 556 -24.34 20.15 5.61
N GLU A 557 -23.67 20.41 4.48
CA GLU A 557 -22.31 21.00 4.45
C GLU A 557 -22.23 22.35 5.17
N THR A 558 -23.30 23.14 5.14
CA THR A 558 -23.41 24.44 5.82
C THR A 558 -23.92 24.35 7.26
N HIS A 559 -24.42 23.20 7.69
CA HIS A 559 -24.98 23.02 9.03
C HIS A 559 -23.87 22.85 10.08
N LYS A 560 -24.02 23.49 11.24
CA LYS A 560 -23.15 23.30 12.42
C LYS A 560 -23.62 22.09 13.26
N LYS A 561 -22.70 21.44 13.96
CA LYS A 561 -22.93 20.30 14.88
C LYS A 561 -23.52 19.02 14.23
N VAL A 562 -23.14 18.71 12.99
CA VAL A 562 -23.59 17.51 12.25
C VAL A 562 -22.45 16.54 11.90
N LYS A 563 -21.33 16.58 12.63
CA LYS A 563 -20.12 15.79 12.29
C LYS A 563 -20.41 14.29 12.21
N GLN A 564 -21.05 13.73 13.23
CA GLN A 564 -21.40 12.31 13.26
C GLN A 564 -22.35 11.91 12.12
N PHE A 565 -23.36 12.74 11.83
CA PHE A 565 -24.27 12.50 10.71
C PHE A 565 -23.56 12.57 9.35
N ARG A 566 -22.56 13.45 9.17
CA ARG A 566 -21.71 13.46 7.96
C ARG A 566 -20.92 12.16 7.81
N GLU A 567 -20.31 11.67 8.89
CA GLU A 567 -19.57 10.41 8.88
C GLU A 567 -20.49 9.23 8.51
N GLU A 568 -21.71 9.18 9.06
CA GLU A 568 -22.71 8.17 8.69
C GLU A 568 -23.08 8.23 7.18
N LEU A 569 -23.28 9.43 6.63
CA LEU A 569 -23.59 9.59 5.21
C LEU A 569 -22.42 9.23 4.29
N ILE A 570 -21.17 9.46 4.73
CA ILE A 570 -19.97 9.03 3.99
C ILE A 570 -19.92 7.50 3.96
N ASP A 571 -20.20 6.83 5.09
CA ASP A 571 -20.26 5.38 5.16
C ASP A 571 -21.37 4.82 4.24
N LEU A 572 -22.55 5.45 4.21
CA LEU A 572 -23.65 5.07 3.30
C LEU A 572 -23.30 5.27 1.82
N GLU A 573 -22.65 6.39 1.48
CA GLU A 573 -22.17 6.65 0.12
C GLU A 573 -21.15 5.60 -0.30
N SER A 574 -20.20 5.27 0.59
CA SER A 574 -19.17 4.27 0.33
C SER A 574 -19.77 2.92 -0.02
N VAL A 575 -20.70 2.43 0.80
CA VAL A 575 -21.34 1.11 0.58
C VAL A 575 -22.24 1.11 -0.65
N THR A 576 -22.92 2.23 -0.93
CA THR A 576 -23.74 2.37 -2.16
C THR A 576 -22.85 2.36 -3.41
N SER A 577 -21.73 3.10 -3.39
CA SER A 577 -20.73 3.13 -4.46
C SER A 577 -20.11 1.75 -4.71
N GLU A 578 -19.83 0.98 -3.65
CA GLU A 578 -19.31 -0.39 -3.74
C GLU A 578 -20.27 -1.32 -4.51
N VAL A 579 -21.58 -1.26 -4.20
CA VAL A 579 -22.61 -2.06 -4.90
C VAL A 579 -22.70 -1.65 -6.37
N ILE A 580 -22.75 -0.34 -6.67
CA ILE A 580 -22.80 0.18 -8.04
C ILE A 580 -21.56 -0.24 -8.82
N ARG A 581 -20.37 -0.12 -8.22
CA ARG A 581 -19.10 -0.54 -8.82
C ARG A 581 -19.11 -2.02 -9.15
N SER A 582 -19.55 -2.88 -8.23
CA SER A 582 -19.62 -4.32 -8.44
C SER A 582 -20.54 -4.68 -9.61
N LEU A 583 -21.74 -4.08 -9.68
CA LEU A 583 -22.67 -4.26 -10.81
C LEU A 583 -22.07 -3.78 -12.13
N PHE A 584 -21.47 -2.59 -12.13
CA PHE A 584 -20.91 -1.97 -13.33
C PHE A 584 -19.71 -2.75 -13.88
N LYS A 585 -18.81 -3.20 -13.00
CA LYS A 585 -17.68 -4.06 -13.35
C LYS A 585 -18.16 -5.40 -13.89
N THR A 586 -19.13 -6.04 -13.23
CA THR A 586 -19.69 -7.34 -13.66
C THR A 586 -20.38 -7.23 -15.01
N ARG A 587 -21.09 -6.14 -15.29
CA ARG A 587 -21.68 -5.89 -16.61
C ARG A 587 -20.63 -5.82 -17.71
N GLN A 588 -19.54 -5.08 -17.50
CA GLN A 588 -18.44 -5.00 -18.47
C GLN A 588 -17.81 -6.39 -18.70
N MET A 589 -17.52 -7.15 -17.64
CA MET A 589 -17.01 -8.53 -17.76
C MET A 589 -17.95 -9.42 -18.58
N MET A 590 -19.26 -9.39 -18.29
CA MET A 590 -20.27 -10.17 -19.00
C MET A 590 -20.36 -9.79 -20.49
N GLN A 591 -20.22 -8.50 -20.82
CA GLN A 591 -20.18 -8.02 -22.21
C GLN A 591 -18.91 -8.48 -22.95
N LEU A 592 -17.75 -8.39 -22.30
CA LEU A 592 -16.48 -8.84 -22.88
C LEU A 592 -16.48 -10.35 -23.12
N ALA A 593 -16.97 -11.13 -22.15
CA ALA A 593 -17.10 -12.58 -22.26
C ALA A 593 -18.05 -12.97 -23.41
N LYS A 594 -19.19 -12.28 -23.56
CA LYS A 594 -20.11 -12.48 -24.69
C LYS A 594 -19.43 -12.28 -26.05
N ASN A 595 -18.52 -11.31 -26.12
CA ASN A 595 -17.78 -10.97 -27.34
C ASN A 595 -16.45 -11.74 -27.48
N GLN A 596 -16.14 -12.68 -26.57
CA GLN A 596 -14.88 -13.43 -26.52
C GLN A 596 -13.64 -12.51 -26.49
N GLN A 597 -13.75 -11.38 -25.78
CA GLN A 597 -12.68 -10.41 -25.62
C GLN A 597 -11.98 -10.57 -24.25
N PRO A 598 -10.64 -10.44 -24.19
CA PRO A 598 -9.90 -10.62 -22.95
C PRO A 598 -10.15 -9.50 -21.96
N PHE A 599 -10.15 -9.84 -20.67
CA PHE A 599 -10.31 -8.83 -19.61
C PHE A 599 -8.97 -8.14 -19.34
N ASN A 600 -8.98 -6.82 -19.31
CA ASN A 600 -7.81 -6.00 -18.98
C ASN A 600 -8.27 -4.62 -18.47
N ASN A 601 -7.34 -3.83 -17.94
CA ASN A 601 -7.63 -2.49 -17.41
C ASN A 601 -8.10 -1.47 -18.46
N SER A 602 -7.80 -1.67 -19.75
CA SER A 602 -8.29 -0.78 -20.81
C SER A 602 -9.74 -1.10 -21.21
N SER A 603 -10.14 -2.36 -21.14
CA SER A 603 -11.49 -2.85 -21.46
C SER A 603 -12.46 -2.70 -20.29
N ILE A 604 -11.99 -2.86 -19.04
CA ILE A 604 -12.79 -2.68 -17.84
C ILE A 604 -12.44 -1.33 -17.23
N ASN A 605 -13.21 -0.31 -17.57
CA ASN A 605 -12.93 1.06 -17.18
C ASN A 605 -14.00 1.58 -16.22
N LEU A 606 -13.58 1.97 -15.01
CA LEU A 606 -14.46 2.47 -13.96
C LEU A 606 -14.53 4.01 -13.90
N SER A 607 -13.78 4.72 -14.75
CA SER A 607 -13.81 6.19 -14.82
C SER A 607 -15.19 6.76 -15.18
N GLN A 608 -16.04 5.97 -15.84
CA GLN A 608 -17.44 6.34 -16.09
C GLN A 608 -18.23 6.55 -14.79
N LEU A 609 -17.95 5.78 -13.74
CA LEU A 609 -18.59 5.95 -12.43
C LEU A 609 -18.17 7.25 -11.75
N VAL A 610 -16.92 7.68 -11.95
CA VAL A 610 -16.44 8.98 -11.45
C VAL A 610 -17.24 10.11 -12.10
N ARG A 611 -17.42 10.07 -13.42
CA ARG A 611 -18.23 11.06 -14.15
C ARG A 611 -19.69 11.06 -13.73
N ILE A 612 -20.28 9.87 -13.53
CA ILE A 612 -21.66 9.75 -13.02
C ILE A 612 -21.75 10.44 -11.65
N ARG A 613 -20.84 10.12 -10.73
CA ARG A 613 -20.80 10.73 -9.40
C ARG A 613 -20.68 12.26 -9.47
N GLU A 614 -19.76 12.78 -10.29
CA GLU A 614 -19.59 14.22 -10.50
C GLU A 614 -20.88 14.88 -11.00
N ASN A 615 -21.57 14.26 -11.95
CA ASN A 615 -22.86 14.74 -12.45
C ASN A 615 -23.95 14.72 -11.37
N LEU A 616 -24.01 13.68 -10.54
CA LEU A 616 -24.95 13.62 -9.41
C LEU A 616 -24.68 14.75 -8.40
N ILE A 617 -23.41 15.04 -8.12
CA ILE A 617 -23.01 16.15 -7.25
C ILE A 617 -23.39 17.51 -7.87
N LEU A 618 -23.17 17.70 -9.17
CA LEU A 618 -23.57 18.92 -9.88
C LEU A 618 -25.07 19.11 -9.81
N LYS A 619 -25.85 18.07 -10.10
CA LYS A 619 -27.32 18.07 -9.99
C LYS A 619 -27.79 18.42 -8.57
N ALA A 620 -27.13 17.89 -7.54
CA ALA A 620 -27.43 18.24 -6.15
C ALA A 620 -27.14 19.72 -5.84
N LYS A 621 -26.03 20.27 -6.36
CA LYS A 621 -25.68 21.68 -6.20
C LYS A 621 -26.65 22.62 -6.92
N GLU A 622 -27.09 22.26 -8.12
CA GLU A 622 -28.06 23.03 -8.90
C GLU A 622 -29.41 23.12 -8.18
N GLN A 623 -29.92 21.99 -7.70
CA GLN A 623 -31.17 21.96 -6.95
C GLN A 623 -31.10 22.78 -5.65
N LEU A 624 -29.93 22.80 -5.00
CA LEU A 624 -29.68 23.65 -3.83
C LEU A 624 -29.68 25.14 -4.18
N LYS A 625 -29.14 25.52 -5.33
CA LYS A 625 -29.20 26.91 -5.82
C LYS A 625 -30.63 27.31 -6.15
N GLU A 626 -31.39 26.46 -6.83
CA GLU A 626 -32.81 26.70 -7.13
C GLU A 626 -33.64 26.84 -5.85
N LYS A 627 -33.44 25.96 -4.86
CA LYS A 627 -34.10 26.10 -3.55
C LYS A 627 -33.74 27.42 -2.85
N ARG A 628 -32.50 27.90 -2.95
CA ARG A 628 -32.09 29.19 -2.36
C ARG A 628 -32.71 30.37 -3.11
N LEU A 629 -32.67 30.36 -4.43
CA LEU A 629 -33.29 31.37 -5.29
C LEU A 629 -34.81 31.42 -5.07
N PHE A 630 -35.45 30.27 -4.91
CA PHE A 630 -36.88 30.18 -4.65
C PHE A 630 -37.25 30.65 -3.23
N VAL A 631 -36.41 30.38 -2.22
CA VAL A 631 -36.57 30.96 -0.87
C VAL A 631 -36.38 32.47 -0.89
N GLU A 632 -35.43 33.00 -1.67
CA GLU A 632 -35.25 34.44 -1.88
C GLU A 632 -36.46 35.05 -2.62
N GLU A 633 -36.95 34.44 -3.70
CA GLU A 633 -38.14 34.90 -4.44
C GLU A 633 -39.45 34.79 -3.61
N GLN A 634 -39.62 33.73 -2.81
CA GLN A 634 -40.77 33.59 -1.90
C GLN A 634 -40.69 34.55 -0.72
N SER A 635 -39.49 34.87 -0.23
CA SER A 635 -39.30 35.94 0.77
C SER A 635 -39.65 37.33 0.22
N HIS A 636 -39.63 37.50 -1.11
CA HIS A 636 -40.10 38.71 -1.77
C HIS A 636 -41.62 38.74 -2.05
N GLN A 637 -42.35 37.63 -1.89
CA GLN A 637 -43.80 37.55 -2.16
C GLN A 637 -44.68 37.26 -0.93
N ALA A 638 -44.11 36.92 0.23
CA ALA A 638 -44.83 36.88 1.50
C ALA A 638 -44.80 38.25 2.20
N ILE A 639 -45.84 39.04 1.95
CA ILE A 639 -46.47 40.07 2.82
C ILE A 639 -45.52 40.93 3.67
N LYS A 640 -45.49 42.23 3.31
CA LYS A 640 -45.25 43.37 4.20
C LYS A 640 -46.05 43.25 5.51
N ILE A 641 -45.46 42.66 6.54
CA ILE A 641 -45.69 43.05 7.93
C ILE A 641 -44.30 43.30 8.50
N ALA A 642 -44.07 44.54 8.95
CA ALA A 642 -42.82 44.97 9.53
C ALA A 642 -42.44 44.08 10.72
N THR A 643 -41.47 43.20 10.54
CA THR A 643 -40.71 42.61 11.65
C THR A 643 -39.44 43.44 11.82
N LYS A 644 -39.36 44.14 12.95
CA LYS A 644 -38.18 44.85 13.47
C LYS A 644 -36.88 44.16 13.04
N GLU A 645 -35.94 44.96 12.55
CA GLU A 645 -34.52 44.58 12.54
C GLU A 645 -34.20 43.93 13.90
N LYS A 646 -33.77 42.67 13.88
CA LYS A 646 -33.26 42.04 15.10
C LYS A 646 -31.96 42.77 15.44
N GLU A 647 -32.04 43.69 16.40
CA GLU A 647 -30.87 44.34 16.99
C GLU A 647 -29.85 43.26 17.36
N SER A 648 -28.60 43.51 16.99
CA SER A 648 -27.50 42.60 17.30
C SER A 648 -27.47 42.35 18.80
N THR A 649 -27.12 41.14 19.24
CA THR A 649 -26.93 40.89 20.68
C THR A 649 -25.93 41.85 21.31
N TYR A 650 -24.96 42.36 20.54
CA TYR A 650 -24.04 43.40 21.02
C TYR A 650 -24.74 44.75 21.19
N ASP A 651 -25.63 45.14 20.28
CA ASP A 651 -26.40 46.40 20.37
C ASP A 651 -27.37 46.36 21.56
N ILE A 652 -28.00 45.22 21.83
CA ILE A 652 -28.85 45.03 23.02
C ILE A 652 -28.01 45.10 24.31
N THR A 653 -26.81 44.52 24.33
CA THR A 653 -25.90 44.70 25.50
C THR A 653 -25.48 46.17 25.63
N TYR A 654 -25.20 46.85 24.52
CA TYR A 654 -24.79 48.25 24.53
C TYR A 654 -25.87 49.19 25.07
N GLN A 655 -27.12 49.05 24.60
CA GLN A 655 -28.26 49.84 25.11
C GLN A 655 -28.47 49.62 26.61
N LEU A 656 -28.45 48.37 27.07
CA LEU A 656 -28.61 48.05 28.48
C LEU A 656 -27.42 48.52 29.32
N TRP A 657 -26.22 48.54 28.74
CA TRP A 657 -25.02 49.10 29.37
C TRP A 657 -25.13 50.62 29.55
N GLU A 658 -25.61 51.36 28.55
CA GLU A 658 -25.85 52.80 28.65
C GLU A 658 -26.88 53.14 29.74
N GLU A 659 -27.92 52.32 29.89
CA GLU A 659 -28.95 52.51 30.92
C GLU A 659 -28.47 52.19 32.35
N MET A 660 -27.70 51.10 32.52
CA MET A 660 -27.50 50.48 33.85
C MET A 660 -26.10 50.63 34.41
N ARG A 661 -25.07 50.77 33.56
CA ARG A 661 -23.66 50.91 33.96
C ARG A 661 -23.18 49.88 35.01
N SER A 662 -23.77 48.68 35.03
CA SER A 662 -23.37 47.56 35.89
C SER A 662 -23.46 46.24 35.11
N VAL A 663 -22.38 45.46 35.15
CA VAL A 663 -22.30 44.18 34.42
C VAL A 663 -23.27 43.17 35.01
N GLU A 664 -23.43 43.16 36.33
CA GLU A 664 -24.33 42.28 37.07
C GLU A 664 -25.79 42.57 36.73
N ALA A 665 -26.19 43.84 36.71
CA ALA A 665 -27.54 44.26 36.35
C ALA A 665 -27.89 43.93 34.89
N VAL A 666 -26.93 44.13 33.97
CA VAL A 666 -27.09 43.74 32.55
C VAL A 666 -27.16 42.22 32.41
N ALA A 667 -26.34 41.47 33.15
CA ALA A 667 -26.34 40.01 33.14
C ALA A 667 -27.69 39.45 33.63
N GLU A 668 -28.22 39.99 34.73
CA GLU A 668 -29.52 39.60 35.28
C GLU A 668 -30.67 39.91 34.30
N LYS A 669 -30.74 41.15 33.79
CA LYS A 669 -31.78 41.58 32.85
C LYS A 669 -31.73 40.81 31.52
N ARG A 670 -30.55 40.37 31.08
CA ARG A 670 -30.38 39.55 29.88
C ARG A 670 -30.46 38.05 30.12
N MET A 671 -30.58 37.60 31.37
CA MET A 671 -30.45 36.18 31.75
C MET A 671 -29.15 35.54 31.22
N PHE A 672 -28.05 36.27 31.29
CA PHE A 672 -26.70 35.80 30.92
C PHE A 672 -25.78 35.76 32.14
N THR A 673 -24.64 35.07 32.01
CA THR A 673 -23.58 35.13 33.02
C THR A 673 -22.78 36.43 32.87
N THR A 674 -22.22 36.94 33.96
CA THR A 674 -21.33 38.13 33.95
C THR A 674 -20.18 37.95 32.95
N ALA A 675 -19.56 36.77 32.89
CA ALA A 675 -18.53 36.43 31.90
C ALA A 675 -18.98 36.58 30.43
N THR A 676 -20.26 36.30 30.13
CA THR A 676 -20.82 36.51 28.78
C THR A 676 -20.98 37.99 28.47
N ILE A 677 -21.40 38.79 29.47
CA ILE A 677 -21.51 40.24 29.33
C ILE A 677 -20.13 40.89 29.17
N TYR A 678 -19.12 40.47 29.94
CA TYR A 678 -17.73 40.90 29.75
C TYR A 678 -17.24 40.61 28.33
N ARG A 679 -17.52 39.43 27.77
CA ARG A 679 -17.18 39.11 26.37
C ARG A 679 -17.90 40.01 25.35
N HIS A 680 -19.14 40.40 25.62
CA HIS A 680 -19.86 41.34 24.77
C HIS A 680 -19.26 42.75 24.86
N LEU A 681 -18.91 43.21 26.06
CA LEU A 681 -18.28 44.50 26.29
C LEU A 681 -16.89 44.58 25.66
N MET A 682 -16.08 43.52 25.72
CA MET A 682 -14.81 43.43 24.98
C MET A 682 -15.00 43.66 23.48
N LYS A 683 -16.02 43.02 22.88
CA LYS A 683 -16.31 43.22 21.44
C LYS A 683 -16.85 44.60 21.14
N LEU A 684 -17.62 45.20 22.05
CA LEU A 684 -18.08 46.58 21.94
C LEU A 684 -16.93 47.59 22.04
N MET A 685 -15.90 47.30 22.86
CA MET A 685 -14.65 48.07 22.89
C MET A 685 -13.81 47.89 21.62
N GLU A 686 -13.78 46.69 21.03
CA GLU A 686 -13.16 46.48 19.71
C GLU A 686 -13.83 47.35 18.63
N MET A 687 -15.16 47.51 18.72
CA MET A 687 -15.97 48.36 17.84
C MET A 687 -15.99 49.85 18.25
N ASP A 688 -15.17 50.27 19.22
CA ASP A 688 -15.08 51.64 19.76
C ASP A 688 -16.41 52.22 20.30
N LYS A 689 -17.35 51.35 20.67
CA LYS A 689 -18.64 51.75 21.26
C LYS A 689 -18.56 51.99 22.78
N VAL A 690 -17.66 51.31 23.49
CA VAL A 690 -17.48 51.44 24.95
C VAL A 690 -16.01 51.71 25.25
N GLN A 691 -15.72 52.67 26.13
CA GLN A 691 -14.36 52.97 26.58
C GLN A 691 -13.97 52.15 27.81
N ILE A 692 -12.69 51.80 27.96
CA ILE A 692 -12.20 51.05 29.13
C ILE A 692 -12.44 51.82 30.46
N SER A 693 -12.40 53.17 30.41
CA SER A 693 -12.66 54.06 31.55
C SER A 693 -14.10 54.00 32.06
N GLU A 694 -15.01 53.43 31.29
CA GLU A 694 -16.39 53.17 31.72
C GLU A 694 -16.51 51.84 32.48
N LEU A 695 -15.51 50.96 32.36
CA LEU A 695 -15.53 49.58 32.86
C LEU A 695 -14.61 49.38 34.07
N LEU A 696 -13.53 50.16 34.16
CA LEU A 696 -12.56 50.14 35.24
C LEU A 696 -12.37 51.55 35.80
N SER A 697 -12.18 51.66 37.12
CA SER A 697 -11.89 52.94 37.76
C SER A 697 -10.54 53.51 37.32
N GLU A 698 -10.36 54.82 37.37
CA GLU A 698 -9.06 55.45 37.04
C GLU A 698 -7.90 54.90 37.88
N GLN A 699 -8.16 54.56 39.15
CA GLN A 699 -7.17 53.95 40.02
C GLN A 699 -6.76 52.55 39.52
N ALA A 700 -7.74 51.75 39.09
CA ALA A 700 -7.50 50.42 38.53
C ALA A 700 -6.76 50.49 37.19
N LEU A 701 -7.11 51.45 36.33
CA LEU A 701 -6.43 51.66 35.05
C LEU A 701 -4.96 52.03 35.24
N ASN A 702 -4.65 52.94 36.16
CA ASN A 702 -3.28 53.35 36.41
C ASN A 702 -2.44 52.21 37.00
N GLU A 703 -2.99 51.44 37.94
CA GLU A 703 -2.31 50.28 38.53
C GLU A 703 -2.07 49.19 37.49
N LEU A 704 -3.09 48.82 36.71
CA LEU A 704 -2.97 47.79 35.67
C LEU A 704 -2.06 48.24 34.51
N THR A 705 -2.08 49.50 34.11
CA THR A 705 -1.16 50.01 33.06
C THR A 705 0.28 49.89 33.52
N THR A 706 0.58 50.33 34.75
CA THR A 706 1.93 50.24 35.32
C THR A 706 2.44 48.80 35.36
N VAL A 707 1.58 47.86 35.76
CA VAL A 707 1.96 46.44 35.85
C VAL A 707 2.15 45.82 34.45
N PHE A 708 1.26 46.09 33.50
CA PHE A 708 1.37 45.53 32.15
C PHE A 708 2.50 46.16 31.32
N GLU A 709 2.97 47.37 31.64
CA GLU A 709 4.16 47.98 31.01
C GLU A 709 5.48 47.48 31.57
N GLN A 710 5.53 47.09 32.85
CA GLN A 710 6.78 46.70 33.53
C GLN A 710 7.11 45.20 33.42
N GLU A 711 6.11 44.35 33.18
CA GLU A 711 6.28 42.90 33.16
C GLU A 711 6.42 42.34 31.73
N GLU A 712 7.44 41.50 31.49
CA GLU A 712 7.63 40.82 30.20
C GLU A 712 6.65 39.64 29.98
N ASP A 713 6.23 38.96 31.05
CA ASP A 713 5.24 37.87 30.98
C ASP A 713 3.82 38.40 31.22
N LEU A 714 3.06 38.56 30.13
CA LEU A 714 1.67 39.02 30.18
C LEU A 714 0.65 37.89 30.44
N SER A 715 1.07 36.71 30.90
CA SER A 715 0.14 35.61 31.20
C SER A 715 -0.81 35.99 32.34
N LEU A 716 -2.12 35.76 32.14
CA LEU A 716 -3.15 36.23 33.08
C LEU A 716 -3.02 35.59 34.47
N GLY A 717 -2.49 34.37 34.57
CA GLY A 717 -2.25 33.72 35.86
C GLY A 717 -1.12 34.36 36.65
N TYR A 718 0.00 34.66 35.99
CA TYR A 718 1.11 35.38 36.62
C TYR A 718 0.68 36.76 37.12
N ILE A 719 -0.04 37.53 36.29
CA ILE A 719 -0.53 38.86 36.66
C ILE A 719 -1.58 38.80 37.78
N TYR A 720 -2.45 37.79 37.77
CA TYR A 720 -3.47 37.60 38.82
C TYR A 720 -2.83 37.34 40.19
N ASP A 721 -1.79 36.50 40.23
CA ASP A 721 -1.01 36.23 41.44
C ASP A 721 -0.24 37.48 41.91
N LEU A 722 0.40 38.21 40.99
CA LEU A 722 1.16 39.44 41.28
C LEU A 722 0.30 40.54 41.93
N LEU A 723 -0.95 40.65 41.51
CA LEU A 723 -1.90 41.64 42.02
C LEU A 723 -2.61 41.20 43.32
N ASN A 724 -2.25 40.04 43.89
CA ASN A 724 -2.85 39.44 45.09
C ASN A 724 -4.39 39.36 44.98
N GLU A 725 -4.90 38.87 43.85
CA GLU A 725 -6.34 38.64 43.62
C GLU A 725 -7.24 39.90 43.72
N ARG A 726 -6.67 41.11 43.68
CA ARG A 726 -7.43 42.37 43.80
C ARG A 726 -8.39 42.63 42.64
N TYR A 727 -8.16 42.00 41.49
CA TYR A 727 -8.98 42.15 40.28
C TYR A 727 -9.48 40.78 39.82
N THR A 728 -10.69 40.73 39.27
CA THR A 728 -11.25 39.49 38.74
C THR A 728 -10.57 39.08 37.43
N TRP A 729 -10.65 37.79 37.10
CA TRP A 729 -10.12 37.26 35.83
C TRP A 729 -10.74 37.92 34.60
N ASP A 730 -12.00 38.32 34.68
CA ASP A 730 -12.69 38.99 33.58
C ASP A 730 -12.21 40.45 33.41
N GLU A 731 -11.95 41.17 34.51
CA GLU A 731 -11.35 42.52 34.48
C GLU A 731 -9.92 42.50 33.93
N LEU A 732 -9.09 41.54 34.35
CA LEU A 732 -7.73 41.38 33.82
C LEU A 732 -7.74 41.01 32.34
N ARG A 733 -8.66 40.15 31.89
CA ARG A 733 -8.81 39.80 30.48
C ARG A 733 -9.29 41.00 29.66
N LEU A 734 -10.21 41.79 30.20
CA LEU A 734 -10.72 43.02 29.58
C LEU A 734 -9.59 44.05 29.42
N PHE A 735 -8.81 44.31 30.46
CA PHE A 735 -7.68 45.23 30.41
C PHE A 735 -6.56 44.74 29.47
N LYS A 736 -6.21 43.45 29.51
CA LYS A 736 -5.21 42.87 28.60
C LYS A 736 -5.60 43.07 27.13
N SER A 737 -6.88 42.89 26.79
CA SER A 737 -7.37 43.13 25.43
C SER A 737 -7.25 44.60 25.02
N TYR A 738 -7.50 45.53 25.93
CA TYR A 738 -7.31 46.96 25.72
C TYR A 738 -5.83 47.32 25.53
N PHE A 739 -4.95 46.82 26.41
CA PHE A 739 -3.51 47.05 26.35
C PHE A 739 -2.89 46.56 25.03
N LEU A 740 -3.24 45.34 24.60
CA LEU A 740 -2.76 44.79 23.33
C LEU A 740 -3.27 45.58 22.11
N LYS A 741 -4.53 46.06 22.12
CA LYS A 741 -5.08 46.89 21.04
C LYS A 741 -4.30 48.20 20.90
N ASN A 742 -3.97 48.85 22.01
CA ASN A 742 -3.22 50.10 22.01
C ASN A 742 -1.75 49.91 21.58
N MET A 743 -1.08 48.84 22.03
CA MET A 743 0.27 48.52 21.57
C MET A 743 0.35 48.19 20.07
N SER A 744 -0.74 47.69 19.46
CA SER A 744 -0.82 47.45 18.02
C SER A 744 -1.18 48.69 17.18
N SER A 745 -1.48 49.82 17.83
CA SER A 745 -1.89 51.08 17.19
C SER A 745 -0.84 52.20 17.31
N GLU A 746 0.27 51.94 18.00
CA GLU A 746 1.53 52.70 18.02
C GLU A 746 2.60 51.98 17.18
#